data_AF-A0A4Q2DVR1-F1
#
_entry.id   AF-A0A4Q2DVR1-F1
#
_cell.length_a   1.000
_cell.length_b   1.000
_cell.length_c   1.000
_cell.angle_alpha   90.00
_cell.angle_beta   90.00
_cell.angle_gamma   90.00
#
_symmetry.space_group_name_H-M   'P 1'
#
loop_
_entity.id
_entity.type
_entity.pdbx_description
1 polymer ?
#
loop_
_entity_poly.entity_id
_entity_poly.type
_entity_poly.pdbx_seq_one_letter_code
_entity_poly.pdbx_strand_id
1 'polypeptide(L)'
;GHVSEAAIPELELEKKETGSPSTAVATAVQEAQLKEESPVVEAKEEGGNHVLKEDQEQKEPGDGEATKKEGDEKSEETSPPVESDTDAQEASDESAQPSSSPPLGSQETQEESSPLSSPESAAIPPVPEESSPEPEAPVPSPAEVAESAVPQAAPAEHSPSSVSESSDAKDKAPEPPAEETKVQEKSVPIEEPKPKGIGVEELQQRLKLVEQRFTDVSTSFKRLQAEKVAADSVLKELTPIDTIQDSPGLRDYLKNLKSKQEIFQNEIKLLNGKLSNYEERLEELRDVHRLESKSQSDQIEKLRTQLAETEALFQASEKAITQVEERLASDKTDTKQLESDIEKFKTLAREEEEKRVKAVSLLKTVRQKLVKAEKEKEDALKEAAAAKDRDRGEKEKDHVEKLKLQQELELVQIEKEKMAAAQKAHFEREVTLMKERYEKEMAAVKGQLELEIITLKSSHSKELAAKSSQISTLENSLNNVTRDKNVFFEQLQVKQAETESAQSHLENLQHQNTELEYQLHEANDRLGLIREEYSDYQREQEARAREPVTSASDIAQMVSATESKYELRLAEMKRSVTVLEKERSESEANWSRKLKEKVKELEELKAVLGSAAKSREQDINVVEQLKADLGRAREEVRILKEQLLDVPALQDKIQDLKRAAKDQDEELRLKTSLLEKQAEEYKSREAQLKQGNKTLREELRKVQSSAALLERQRNPGVGYWNRVSENEPQSPAVSAASELSPRPASPAPSTSSTNKNEEEVNLEYLRNVILQFLEHKEMRPNLVKVISIILHFTPQETRRLMAKV
;
A
#
# COMPACT_ATOMS: atom_id res chain seq x y z
N GLY A 1 13.77 -8.04 -52.58
CA GLY A 1 14.76 -8.92 -53.24
C GLY A 1 16.13 -8.47 -52.80
N HIS A 2 17.07 -9.40 -52.61
CA HIS A 2 18.32 -9.26 -51.85
C HIS A 2 18.06 -8.94 -50.36
N VAL A 3 18.50 -9.71 -49.35
CA VAL A 3 19.56 -10.74 -49.16
C VAL A 3 20.95 -10.16 -48.83
N SER A 4 21.17 -10.05 -47.51
CA SER A 4 22.44 -10.16 -46.77
C SER A 4 22.01 -10.53 -45.33
N GLU A 5 22.36 -11.67 -44.71
CA GLU A 5 23.61 -12.44 -44.60
C GLU A 5 24.56 -11.93 -43.49
N ALA A 6 24.42 -12.53 -42.31
CA ALA A 6 25.39 -12.55 -41.21
C ALA A 6 25.16 -13.83 -40.37
N ALA A 7 26.22 -14.46 -39.86
CA ALA A 7 26.15 -15.79 -39.22
C ALA A 7 26.83 -15.84 -37.85
N ILE A 8 26.26 -16.63 -36.94
CA ILE A 8 26.77 -17.00 -35.60
C ILE A 8 26.52 -18.52 -35.41
N PRO A 9 27.39 -19.29 -34.71
CA PRO A 9 27.72 -20.65 -35.16
C PRO A 9 27.04 -21.80 -34.38
N GLU A 10 27.49 -23.02 -34.73
CA GLU A 10 27.07 -24.34 -34.27
C GLU A 10 27.06 -24.56 -32.75
N LEU A 11 26.08 -25.35 -32.29
CA LEU A 11 26.26 -26.32 -31.20
C LEU A 11 25.64 -27.66 -31.62
N GLU A 12 26.33 -28.76 -31.36
CA GLU A 12 25.94 -30.10 -31.83
C GLU A 12 24.82 -30.74 -31.00
N LEU A 13 24.03 -31.59 -31.68
CA LEU A 13 23.03 -32.47 -31.08
C LEU A 13 23.59 -33.90 -30.98
N GLU A 14 23.78 -34.43 -29.77
CA GLU A 14 23.87 -35.88 -29.56
C GLU A 14 22.50 -36.49 -29.18
N LYS A 15 22.32 -37.80 -29.42
CA LYS A 15 21.01 -38.44 -29.59
C LYS A 15 20.88 -39.76 -28.84
N LYS A 16 19.71 -39.94 -28.18
CA LYS A 16 19.06 -41.24 -27.84
C LYS A 16 19.89 -42.13 -26.86
N GLU A 17 19.34 -43.11 -26.12
CA GLU A 17 18.32 -44.11 -26.45
C GLU A 17 17.42 -44.56 -25.27
N THR A 18 16.11 -44.60 -25.55
CA THR A 18 15.11 -45.65 -25.23
C THR A 18 15.16 -46.47 -23.92
N GLY A 19 14.03 -46.50 -23.19
CA GLY A 19 13.77 -47.51 -22.15
C GLY A 19 12.32 -47.52 -21.64
N SER A 20 11.51 -48.51 -22.04
CA SER A 20 10.17 -48.87 -21.51
C SER A 20 9.91 -50.34 -21.83
N PRO A 21 9.26 -51.16 -20.97
CA PRO A 21 7.85 -51.03 -20.54
C PRO A 21 7.70 -51.22 -18.99
N SER A 22 6.58 -51.56 -18.33
CA SER A 22 5.29 -52.13 -18.77
C SER A 22 4.10 -51.92 -17.82
N THR A 23 2.97 -51.49 -18.39
CA THR A 23 1.60 -52.01 -18.25
C THR A 23 1.08 -52.64 -16.93
N ALA A 24 0.12 -51.97 -16.28
CA ALA A 24 -1.14 -52.48 -15.66
C ALA A 24 -1.73 -51.43 -14.67
N VAL A 25 -3.03 -51.34 -14.34
CA VAL A 25 -4.35 -51.53 -15.01
C VAL A 25 -5.44 -51.04 -14.01
N ALA A 26 -6.67 -50.76 -14.48
CA ALA A 26 -7.83 -50.21 -13.73
C ALA A 26 -7.72 -48.71 -13.35
N THR A 27 -8.68 -47.81 -13.57
CA THR A 27 -10.14 -47.85 -13.83
C THR A 27 -11.04 -47.92 -12.59
N ALA A 28 -11.48 -46.74 -12.13
CA ALA A 28 -12.70 -46.49 -11.35
C ALA A 28 -13.23 -45.08 -11.69
N VAL A 29 -14.51 -44.80 -11.44
CA VAL A 29 -15.21 -43.55 -11.83
C VAL A 29 -16.01 -42.99 -10.66
N GLN A 30 -15.81 -41.72 -10.35
CA GLN A 30 -16.76 -40.75 -9.77
C GLN A 30 -16.00 -39.40 -9.68
N GLU A 31 -16.41 -38.30 -10.32
CA GLU A 31 -17.70 -37.57 -10.27
C GLU A 31 -17.86 -36.77 -8.97
N ALA A 32 -17.40 -35.50 -9.04
CA ALA A 32 -17.72 -34.42 -8.12
C ALA A 32 -17.69 -33.10 -8.92
N GLN A 33 -18.54 -32.14 -8.56
CA GLN A 33 -18.75 -30.90 -9.32
C GLN A 33 -18.04 -29.68 -8.70
N LEU A 34 -18.18 -28.54 -9.37
CA LEU A 34 -17.88 -27.17 -8.92
C LEU A 34 -16.39 -26.80 -8.79
N LYS A 35 -15.96 -25.94 -9.72
CA LYS A 35 -14.99 -24.88 -9.43
C LYS A 35 -15.24 -23.70 -10.36
N GLU A 36 -15.75 -22.60 -9.81
CA GLU A 36 -15.57 -21.28 -10.42
C GLU A 36 -14.16 -20.80 -10.08
N GLU A 37 -13.53 -20.07 -11.01
CA GLU A 37 -12.25 -19.39 -10.74
C GLU A 37 -12.39 -17.91 -11.11
N SER A 38 -12.22 -17.06 -10.10
CA SER A 38 -12.03 -15.61 -10.24
C SER A 38 -10.77 -15.21 -9.46
N PRO A 39 -9.95 -14.28 -9.96
CA PRO A 39 -8.56 -14.14 -9.53
C PRO A 39 -8.37 -13.33 -8.24
N VAL A 40 -7.35 -13.69 -7.48
CA VAL A 40 -6.79 -12.89 -6.39
C VAL A 40 -5.82 -11.85 -6.99
N VAL A 41 -5.89 -10.61 -6.51
CA VAL A 41 -4.98 -9.51 -6.90
C VAL A 41 -3.83 -9.40 -5.90
N GLU A 42 -2.61 -9.18 -6.40
CA GLU A 42 -1.39 -9.03 -5.59
C GLU A 42 -1.44 -7.80 -4.67
N ALA A 43 -0.94 -7.97 -3.44
CA ALA A 43 -0.45 -6.86 -2.63
C ALA A 43 1.03 -6.60 -2.95
N LYS A 44 1.44 -5.32 -3.03
CA LYS A 44 2.85 -4.92 -3.12
C LYS A 44 3.21 -3.99 -1.97
N GLU A 45 4.09 -4.48 -1.10
CA GLU A 45 4.92 -3.64 -0.23
C GLU A 45 6.33 -3.54 -0.84
N GLU A 46 6.93 -2.36 -0.84
CA GLU A 46 8.34 -2.14 -0.50
C GLU A 46 8.60 -0.62 -0.39
N GLY A 47 9.38 -0.20 0.62
CA GLY A 47 9.60 1.25 0.85
C GLY A 47 10.24 1.67 2.19
N GLY A 48 10.76 0.74 2.99
CA GLY A 48 11.47 1.08 4.23
C GLY A 48 12.90 1.57 3.96
N ASN A 49 13.33 2.64 4.64
CA ASN A 49 14.69 3.18 4.52
C ASN A 49 15.27 3.46 5.92
N HIS A 50 16.49 2.99 6.19
CA HIS A 50 17.05 2.90 7.55
C HIS A 50 18.12 3.96 7.80
N VAL A 51 18.12 4.54 9.01
CA VAL A 51 19.15 5.50 9.45
C VAL A 51 20.46 4.77 9.75
N LEU A 52 21.59 5.34 9.34
CA LEU A 52 22.92 5.04 9.88
C LEU A 52 23.62 6.35 10.26
N LYS A 53 24.51 6.26 11.26
CA LYS A 53 25.20 7.38 11.90
C LYS A 53 26.54 6.89 12.42
N GLU A 54 27.62 7.56 12.06
CA GLU A 54 28.97 7.35 12.61
C GLU A 54 29.73 8.68 12.64
N ASP A 55 30.71 8.79 13.53
CA ASP A 55 31.37 10.04 13.93
C ASP A 55 32.90 10.01 13.66
N GLN A 56 33.59 11.15 13.86
CA GLN A 56 35.07 11.31 14.00
C GLN A 56 35.94 11.13 12.73
N GLU A 57 37.12 11.78 12.56
CA GLU A 57 37.73 12.91 13.29
C GLU A 57 38.75 13.72 12.43
N GLN A 58 39.02 14.96 12.87
CA GLN A 58 40.21 15.80 12.70
C GLN A 58 41.25 15.49 11.59
N LYS A 59 41.48 16.46 10.67
CA LYS A 59 42.79 17.16 10.59
C LYS A 59 42.82 18.46 9.75
N GLU A 60 43.32 19.51 10.37
CA GLU A 60 43.93 20.71 9.77
C GLU A 60 45.45 20.71 10.14
N PRO A 61 46.32 21.72 9.83
CA PRO A 61 46.09 23.03 9.20
C PRO A 61 47.03 23.36 8.00
N GLY A 62 47.00 24.60 7.49
CA GLY A 62 48.20 25.24 6.89
C GLY A 62 48.00 26.31 5.81
N ASP A 63 47.87 27.59 6.22
CA ASP A 63 48.25 28.87 5.57
C ASP A 63 47.94 29.18 4.07
N GLY A 64 47.71 30.47 3.71
CA GLY A 64 47.44 30.82 2.28
C GLY A 64 47.41 32.29 1.79
N GLU A 65 47.04 33.29 2.62
CA GLU A 65 47.18 34.76 2.33
C GLU A 65 46.31 35.42 1.19
N ALA A 66 46.33 36.77 1.15
CA ALA A 66 46.24 37.62 -0.07
C ALA A 66 44.92 38.30 -0.59
N THR A 67 44.20 39.04 0.27
CA THR A 67 43.79 40.50 0.08
C THR A 67 42.83 41.04 -1.03
N LYS A 68 42.20 42.20 -0.69
CA LYS A 68 41.61 43.32 -1.53
C LYS A 68 40.19 43.10 -2.13
N LYS A 69 39.21 44.00 -1.91
CA LYS A 69 38.97 45.43 -2.38
C LYS A 69 38.52 45.49 -3.86
N GLU A 70 37.59 46.36 -4.32
CA GLU A 70 36.91 47.55 -3.72
C GLU A 70 35.60 47.90 -4.50
N GLY A 71 34.74 48.77 -3.94
CA GLY A 71 33.60 49.43 -4.64
C GLY A 71 32.22 48.74 -4.49
N ASP A 72 31.08 49.45 -4.55
CA ASP A 72 30.88 50.92 -4.64
C ASP A 72 29.49 51.36 -4.06
N GLU A 73 29.26 52.68 -3.96
CA GLU A 73 28.15 53.35 -3.25
C GLU A 73 26.72 53.17 -3.83
N LYS A 74 25.68 53.14 -2.98
CA LYS A 74 24.82 54.34 -2.74
C LYS A 74 23.73 54.26 -1.65
N SER A 75 23.18 55.45 -1.36
CA SER A 75 22.12 55.89 -0.42
C SER A 75 20.71 55.35 -0.76
N GLU A 76 19.62 55.56 0.02
CA GLU A 76 19.32 56.63 1.00
C GLU A 76 18.23 56.26 2.05
N GLU A 77 18.06 57.15 3.03
CA GLU A 77 17.12 57.27 4.16
C GLU A 77 15.78 56.48 4.22
N THR A 78 15.43 55.97 5.41
CA THR A 78 14.49 56.66 6.34
C THR A 78 14.42 56.03 7.74
N SER A 79 14.01 56.82 8.75
CA SER A 79 14.06 56.54 10.21
C SER A 79 13.45 57.73 11.00
N PRO A 80 13.26 57.72 12.36
CA PRO A 80 13.24 56.60 13.32
C PRO A 80 11.96 56.51 14.24
N PRO A 81 11.91 56.83 15.58
CA PRO A 81 11.31 55.91 16.58
C PRO A 81 10.29 56.59 17.56
N VAL A 82 10.49 56.48 18.90
CA VAL A 82 9.79 57.15 20.05
C VAL A 82 8.43 56.51 20.44
N GLU A 83 8.04 56.21 21.69
CA GLU A 83 8.65 56.24 23.06
C GLU A 83 7.87 55.28 24.02
N SER A 84 8.41 54.74 25.13
CA SER A 84 8.33 55.18 26.57
C SER A 84 6.92 55.16 27.24
N ASP A 85 6.71 55.00 28.56
CA ASP A 85 7.55 54.53 29.70
C ASP A 85 6.69 54.22 30.96
N THR A 86 7.24 53.44 31.91
CA THR A 86 6.99 53.35 33.38
C THR A 86 5.52 53.26 33.96
N ASP A 87 5.22 53.07 35.27
CA ASP A 87 6.03 52.90 36.51
C ASP A 87 5.30 52.10 37.64
N ALA A 88 6.05 51.73 38.70
CA ALA A 88 5.69 51.41 40.11
C ALA A 88 4.63 50.31 40.42
N GLN A 89 4.81 49.35 41.35
CA GLN A 89 5.25 49.39 42.77
C GLN A 89 4.27 50.13 43.71
N GLU A 90 4.00 49.72 44.96
CA GLU A 90 4.54 48.63 45.83
C GLU A 90 3.37 47.72 46.33
N ALA A 91 3.37 46.86 47.37
CA ALA A 91 4.20 46.63 48.56
C ALA A 91 4.21 45.13 49.00
N SER A 92 4.52 44.85 50.28
CA SER A 92 4.55 43.54 50.97
C SER A 92 3.20 43.25 51.73
N ASP A 93 2.97 42.18 52.51
CA ASP A 93 3.90 41.30 53.26
C ASP A 93 3.31 39.95 53.76
N GLU A 94 4.22 39.14 54.33
CA GLU A 94 4.09 38.25 55.50
C GLU A 94 3.69 36.75 55.38
N SER A 95 4.46 35.95 56.15
CA SER A 95 4.29 34.55 56.60
C SER A 95 4.73 33.38 55.71
N ALA A 96 5.37 32.39 56.36
CA ALA A 96 6.04 31.26 55.73
C ALA A 96 5.93 29.94 56.54
N GLN A 97 6.13 28.82 55.84
CA GLN A 97 6.80 27.53 56.19
C GLN A 97 7.21 27.18 57.66
N PRO A 98 7.49 25.88 57.98
CA PRO A 98 6.92 24.60 57.53
C PRO A 98 6.87 23.52 58.68
N SER A 99 6.82 22.22 58.32
CA SER A 99 7.09 21.02 59.18
C SER A 99 5.96 20.59 60.16
N SER A 100 5.93 19.39 60.77
CA SER A 100 6.96 18.35 60.96
C SER A 100 6.39 16.90 61.11
N SER A 101 7.27 15.92 61.38
CA SER A 101 7.01 14.52 61.78
C SER A 101 8.23 14.03 62.59
N PRO A 102 8.29 12.80 63.16
CA PRO A 102 7.30 11.94 63.82
C PRO A 102 7.64 11.83 65.35
N PRO A 103 7.33 10.71 66.05
CA PRO A 103 8.42 9.86 66.57
C PRO A 103 8.13 8.33 66.64
N LEU A 104 9.09 7.55 67.17
CA LEU A 104 9.21 6.08 67.15
C LEU A 104 8.64 5.37 68.41
N GLY A 105 8.44 4.04 68.33
CA GLY A 105 8.39 3.10 69.48
C GLY A 105 8.10 1.65 69.08
N SER A 106 8.92 0.69 69.50
CA SER A 106 8.88 -0.74 69.05
C SER A 106 8.83 -1.74 70.21
N GLN A 107 8.21 -2.92 70.03
CA GLN A 107 8.84 -4.26 70.19
C GLN A 107 7.89 -5.46 69.93
N GLU A 108 8.46 -6.67 69.89
CA GLU A 108 7.83 -7.92 69.41
C GLU A 108 6.90 -8.65 70.39
N THR A 109 5.87 -9.34 69.85
CA THR A 109 5.63 -10.81 69.96
C THR A 109 4.39 -11.15 69.10
N GLN A 110 4.39 -12.05 68.11
CA GLN A 110 4.64 -13.51 68.04
C GLN A 110 3.36 -14.37 68.30
N GLU A 111 3.13 -15.33 67.40
CA GLU A 111 2.24 -16.52 67.46
C GLU A 111 0.76 -16.51 66.96
N GLU A 112 0.55 -17.50 66.07
CA GLU A 112 -0.63 -18.35 65.74
C GLU A 112 -1.90 -17.92 64.95
N SER A 113 -2.17 -18.80 63.98
CA SER A 113 -3.46 -19.21 63.38
C SER A 113 -4.07 -18.41 62.20
N SER A 114 -4.14 -19.09 61.05
CA SER A 114 -4.98 -18.74 59.89
C SER A 114 -6.44 -19.14 60.14
N PRO A 115 -7.42 -18.66 59.34
CA PRO A 115 -7.76 -19.45 58.15
C PRO A 115 -8.28 -18.67 56.91
N LEU A 116 -8.49 -19.44 55.84
CA LEU A 116 -9.39 -19.21 54.70
C LEU A 116 -8.94 -18.26 53.57
N SER A 117 -9.05 -18.77 52.34
CA SER A 117 -8.91 -18.01 51.09
C SER A 117 -9.77 -18.67 50.01
N SER A 118 -10.77 -17.95 49.51
CA SER A 118 -11.46 -18.10 48.21
C SER A 118 -12.47 -16.96 48.08
N PRO A 119 -12.43 -16.13 47.01
CA PRO A 119 -13.37 -15.02 46.85
C PRO A 119 -14.69 -15.47 46.20
N GLU A 120 -15.81 -14.94 46.69
CA GLU A 120 -17.13 -15.11 46.07
C GLU A 120 -17.47 -13.89 45.18
N SER A 121 -18.40 -14.06 44.23
CA SER A 121 -18.64 -13.11 43.14
C SER A 121 -19.53 -11.92 43.57
N ALA A 122 -19.09 -10.70 43.27
CA ALA A 122 -19.89 -9.48 43.45
C ALA A 122 -20.75 -9.22 42.21
N ALA A 123 -22.07 -9.16 42.38
CA ALA A 123 -23.01 -8.83 41.32
C ALA A 123 -23.25 -7.31 41.18
N ILE A 124 -23.59 -6.87 39.97
CA ILE A 124 -24.00 -5.50 39.64
C ILE A 124 -25.43 -5.57 39.06
N PRO A 125 -26.35 -4.66 39.41
CA PRO A 125 -27.77 -4.77 39.06
C PRO A 125 -28.07 -4.46 37.57
N PRO A 126 -29.23 -4.93 37.04
CA PRO A 126 -29.63 -4.71 35.65
C PRO A 126 -30.35 -3.37 35.41
N VAL A 127 -30.18 -2.84 34.19
CA VAL A 127 -30.92 -1.69 33.64
C VAL A 127 -32.22 -2.17 32.98
N PRO A 128 -33.35 -1.43 33.06
CA PRO A 128 -34.58 -1.76 32.33
C PRO A 128 -34.57 -1.20 30.90
N GLU A 129 -34.96 -2.00 29.91
CA GLU A 129 -35.30 -1.54 28.55
C GLU A 129 -36.83 -1.45 28.38
N GLU A 130 -37.29 -0.41 27.69
CA GLU A 130 -38.71 -0.21 27.36
C GLU A 130 -39.19 -1.11 26.21
N SER A 131 -40.49 -1.34 26.12
CA SER A 131 -41.11 -2.11 25.04
C SER A 131 -42.13 -1.27 24.26
N SER A 132 -41.95 -1.17 22.94
CA SER A 132 -42.94 -0.58 22.04
C SER A 132 -44.05 -1.59 21.70
N PRO A 133 -45.35 -1.22 21.78
CA PRO A 133 -46.46 -2.10 21.43
C PRO A 133 -46.93 -1.94 19.97
N GLU A 134 -47.22 -3.06 19.32
CA GLU A 134 -47.89 -3.17 18.01
C GLU A 134 -49.28 -3.83 18.20
N PRO A 135 -50.37 -3.29 17.60
CA PRO A 135 -51.68 -3.94 17.64
C PRO A 135 -52.35 -4.12 16.25
N GLU A 136 -52.64 -5.36 15.85
CA GLU A 136 -53.48 -5.68 14.68
C GLU A 136 -54.95 -6.01 15.04
N ALA A 137 -55.89 -5.30 14.37
CA ALA A 137 -57.21 -5.76 13.92
C ALA A 137 -58.29 -6.18 14.99
N PRO A 138 -59.58 -6.43 14.62
CA PRO A 138 -60.24 -6.32 13.30
C PRO A 138 -61.60 -5.55 13.23
N VAL A 139 -61.86 -4.93 12.05
CA VAL A 139 -63.08 -5.03 11.18
C VAL A 139 -64.50 -4.99 11.86
N PRO A 140 -65.45 -4.07 11.49
CA PRO A 140 -66.01 -3.97 10.12
C PRO A 140 -66.42 -2.57 9.57
N SER A 141 -66.86 -2.56 8.31
CA SER A 141 -67.28 -1.41 7.47
C SER A 141 -68.77 -1.03 7.64
N PRO A 142 -69.26 0.14 7.13
CA PRO A 142 -69.87 0.11 5.79
C PRO A 142 -69.67 1.37 4.88
N ALA A 143 -69.43 1.10 3.59
CA ALA A 143 -70.02 1.67 2.36
C ALA A 143 -70.28 3.20 2.13
N GLU A 144 -69.70 3.69 1.02
CA GLU A 144 -70.25 4.65 0.00
C GLU A 144 -70.54 6.12 0.45
N VAL A 145 -70.53 7.17 -0.40
CA VAL A 145 -70.73 7.34 -1.86
C VAL A 145 -69.68 8.31 -2.47
N ALA A 146 -69.65 8.42 -3.82
CA ALA A 146 -68.89 9.39 -4.64
C ALA A 146 -69.37 10.88 -4.45
N GLU A 147 -68.96 11.92 -5.21
CA GLU A 147 -68.41 12.05 -6.57
C GLU A 147 -67.91 13.49 -6.86
N SER A 148 -67.01 13.70 -7.85
CA SER A 148 -66.82 14.96 -8.62
C SER A 148 -66.37 16.26 -7.86
N ALA A 149 -65.80 17.32 -8.46
CA ALA A 149 -65.18 17.56 -9.78
C ALA A 149 -64.22 18.80 -9.72
N VAL A 150 -63.60 19.15 -10.85
CA VAL A 150 -62.52 20.16 -11.11
C VAL A 150 -62.91 20.94 -12.40
N PRO A 151 -62.44 22.17 -12.78
CA PRO A 151 -61.55 23.21 -12.17
C PRO A 151 -62.10 24.69 -12.23
N GLN A 152 -61.23 25.67 -11.91
CA GLN A 152 -60.83 26.83 -12.78
C GLN A 152 -61.19 28.29 -12.39
N ALA A 153 -60.24 29.19 -12.72
CA ALA A 153 -60.32 30.64 -12.98
C ALA A 153 -60.17 31.67 -11.82
N ALA A 154 -59.69 32.86 -12.19
CA ALA A 154 -59.43 34.09 -11.43
C ALA A 154 -59.91 35.32 -12.28
N PRO A 155 -59.71 36.62 -11.97
CA PRO A 155 -59.03 37.27 -10.82
C PRO A 155 -59.72 38.55 -10.23
N ALA A 156 -59.01 39.25 -9.32
CA ALA A 156 -59.01 40.72 -9.06
C ALA A 156 -60.01 41.42 -8.09
N GLU A 157 -59.44 42.37 -7.30
CA GLU A 157 -59.97 43.61 -6.66
C GLU A 157 -61.21 43.55 -5.72
N HIS A 158 -61.18 43.95 -4.43
CA HIS A 158 -60.71 45.22 -3.82
C HIS A 158 -60.35 45.10 -2.29
N SER A 159 -59.83 46.19 -1.68
CA SER A 159 -59.39 46.35 -0.27
C SER A 159 -60.41 47.17 0.59
N PRO A 160 -60.12 47.67 1.84
CA PRO A 160 -59.05 47.39 2.83
C PRO A 160 -59.51 47.26 4.33
N SER A 161 -58.61 46.83 5.23
CA SER A 161 -58.36 47.36 6.61
C SER A 161 -57.34 46.46 7.35
N SER A 162 -56.18 46.94 7.83
CA SER A 162 -55.90 47.69 9.08
C SER A 162 -55.94 46.81 10.35
N VAL A 163 -54.98 46.81 11.29
CA VAL A 163 -53.85 47.74 11.61
C VAL A 163 -52.62 46.92 12.07
N SER A 164 -51.40 47.44 11.82
CA SER A 164 -50.13 46.91 12.37
C SER A 164 -49.52 47.83 13.43
N GLU A 165 -48.54 47.30 14.14
CA GLU A 165 -47.75 47.91 15.22
C GLU A 165 -47.23 49.34 14.99
N SER A 166 -47.00 50.07 16.08
CA SER A 166 -45.67 50.65 16.33
C SER A 166 -45.47 51.06 17.80
N SER A 167 -44.22 50.96 18.24
CA SER A 167 -43.67 51.59 19.45
C SER A 167 -42.90 52.86 19.09
N ASP A 168 -42.80 53.82 20.03
CA ASP A 168 -41.56 54.09 20.81
C ASP A 168 -41.35 55.57 21.24
N ALA A 169 -40.57 55.75 22.31
CA ALA A 169 -39.68 56.86 22.69
C ALA A 169 -40.13 58.35 22.82
N LYS A 170 -40.01 58.86 24.06
CA LYS A 170 -39.48 60.20 24.49
C LYS A 170 -40.33 61.45 24.14
N ASP A 171 -40.17 62.64 24.76
CA ASP A 171 -39.26 63.13 25.84
C ASP A 171 -39.97 64.14 26.78
N LYS A 172 -39.21 64.87 27.60
CA LYS A 172 -39.53 65.87 28.66
C LYS A 172 -40.62 66.93 28.39
N ALA A 173 -41.18 67.41 29.51
CA ALA A 173 -42.02 68.60 29.66
C ALA A 173 -41.28 69.95 29.44
N PRO A 174 -42.03 71.07 29.36
CA PRO A 174 -42.12 71.91 30.57
C PRO A 174 -43.52 72.48 30.92
N GLU A 175 -43.59 73.09 32.10
CA GLU A 175 -44.59 74.01 32.70
C GLU A 175 -44.96 75.25 31.84
N PRO A 176 -45.90 76.16 32.24
CA PRO A 176 -46.91 76.16 33.34
C PRO A 176 -48.33 76.58 32.78
N PRO A 177 -49.28 77.26 33.49
CA PRO A 177 -49.50 77.51 34.93
C PRO A 177 -50.92 77.18 35.48
N ALA A 178 -51.02 77.33 36.80
CA ALA A 178 -52.16 77.35 37.72
C ALA A 178 -53.58 77.72 37.22
N GLU A 179 -54.59 77.14 37.90
CA GLU A 179 -55.59 77.94 38.63
C GLU A 179 -56.21 77.18 39.83
N GLU A 180 -56.26 77.80 41.03
CA GLU A 180 -56.92 77.25 42.23
C GLU A 180 -58.39 77.72 42.32
N THR A 181 -59.37 76.94 41.86
CA THR A 181 -60.79 77.36 41.90
C THR A 181 -61.46 77.09 43.26
N LYS A 182 -61.10 77.89 44.26
CA LYS A 182 -61.69 77.91 45.61
C LYS A 182 -63.14 78.44 45.60
N VAL A 183 -64.14 77.54 45.56
CA VAL A 183 -65.57 77.88 45.73
C VAL A 183 -65.97 77.68 47.20
N GLN A 184 -65.92 78.72 48.04
CA GLN A 184 -67.00 79.70 48.25
C GLN A 184 -68.31 79.10 48.77
N GLU A 185 -68.27 78.64 50.02
CA GLU A 185 -69.46 78.57 50.89
C GLU A 185 -69.99 79.99 51.13
N LYS A 186 -71.00 80.40 50.36
CA LYS A 186 -71.59 81.75 50.47
C LYS A 186 -72.66 81.80 51.55
N SER A 187 -72.30 82.37 52.69
CA SER A 187 -73.27 82.93 53.63
C SER A 187 -74.04 84.07 52.97
N VAL A 188 -75.37 84.07 53.13
CA VAL A 188 -76.25 85.18 52.73
C VAL A 188 -76.96 85.67 53.98
N PRO A 189 -76.68 86.90 54.46
CA PRO A 189 -77.40 87.48 55.58
C PRO A 189 -78.88 87.68 55.25
N ILE A 190 -79.76 87.47 56.23
CA ILE A 190 -81.15 87.90 56.19
C ILE A 190 -81.33 88.92 57.30
N GLU A 191 -81.36 90.19 56.91
CA GLU A 191 -81.58 91.32 57.81
C GLU A 191 -82.93 92.00 57.47
N GLU A 192 -83.42 92.81 58.41
CA GLU A 192 -84.57 93.71 58.32
C GLU A 192 -86.01 93.11 58.30
N PRO A 193 -87.04 93.91 58.66
CA PRO A 193 -87.05 94.91 59.75
C PRO A 193 -88.23 94.72 60.73
N LYS A 194 -88.27 95.55 61.79
CA LYS A 194 -89.51 95.83 62.55
C LYS A 194 -90.08 97.17 62.12
N PRO A 195 -91.38 97.25 61.83
CA PRO A 195 -92.20 98.19 62.62
C PRO A 195 -93.53 97.56 63.08
N LYS A 196 -94.46 98.39 63.59
CA LYS A 196 -95.70 97.99 64.27
C LYS A 196 -96.89 98.07 63.31
N GLY A 197 -97.68 97.00 63.22
CA GLY A 197 -98.94 96.91 62.48
C GLY A 197 -99.47 95.48 62.54
N ILE A 198 -100.79 95.28 62.63
CA ILE A 198 -101.38 93.93 62.77
C ILE A 198 -102.09 93.55 61.46
N GLY A 199 -101.62 92.46 60.85
CA GLY A 199 -102.35 91.68 59.85
C GLY A 199 -102.21 90.20 60.19
N VAL A 200 -103.32 89.52 60.49
CA VAL A 200 -103.30 88.09 60.83
C VAL A 200 -102.83 87.26 59.63
N GLU A 201 -103.26 87.63 58.43
CA GLU A 201 -102.80 87.10 57.15
C GLU A 201 -101.28 87.03 56.98
N GLU A 202 -100.51 88.06 57.34
CA GLU A 202 -99.06 88.07 57.11
C GLU A 202 -98.32 87.07 58.02
N LEU A 203 -98.77 86.96 59.28
CA LEU A 203 -98.28 85.93 60.20
C LEU A 203 -98.69 84.53 59.74
N GLN A 204 -99.90 84.35 59.19
CA GLN A 204 -100.31 83.08 58.58
C GLN A 204 -99.52 82.76 57.31
N GLN A 205 -99.19 83.75 56.47
CA GLN A 205 -98.37 83.54 55.27
C GLN A 205 -96.93 83.17 55.64
N ARG A 206 -96.33 83.86 56.63
CA ARG A 206 -94.99 83.52 57.12
C ARG A 206 -94.95 82.17 57.83
N LEU A 207 -96.01 81.79 58.54
CA LEU A 207 -96.17 80.45 59.10
C LEU A 207 -96.27 79.40 57.98
N LYS A 208 -97.14 79.60 56.98
CA LYS A 208 -97.27 78.71 55.81
C LYS A 208 -95.95 78.54 55.05
N LEU A 209 -95.16 79.60 54.90
CA LEU A 209 -93.82 79.53 54.29
C LEU A 209 -92.80 78.76 55.14
N VAL A 210 -92.92 78.80 56.47
CA VAL A 210 -92.09 78.00 57.39
C VAL A 210 -92.56 76.54 57.39
N GLU A 211 -93.87 76.29 57.43
CA GLU A 211 -94.45 74.95 57.29
C GLU A 211 -94.09 74.31 55.95
N GLN A 212 -94.17 75.06 54.84
CA GLN A 212 -93.73 74.62 53.52
C GLN A 212 -92.24 74.30 53.52
N ARG A 213 -91.38 75.15 54.09
CA ARG A 213 -89.95 74.85 54.24
C ARG A 213 -89.70 73.64 55.14
N PHE A 214 -90.53 73.38 56.15
CA PHE A 214 -90.47 72.14 56.94
C PHE A 214 -90.93 70.92 56.14
N THR A 215 -91.91 71.02 55.24
CA THR A 215 -92.25 69.92 54.32
C THR A 215 -91.16 69.71 53.27
N ASP A 216 -90.52 70.76 52.78
CA ASP A 216 -89.43 70.68 51.79
C ASP A 216 -88.15 70.10 52.44
N VAL A 217 -87.82 70.50 53.67
CA VAL A 217 -86.74 69.92 54.48
C VAL A 217 -87.07 68.48 54.90
N SER A 218 -88.32 68.16 55.25
CA SER A 218 -88.71 66.78 55.60
C SER A 218 -88.73 65.84 54.39
N THR A 219 -89.15 66.31 53.21
CA THR A 219 -89.13 65.52 51.97
C THR A 219 -87.72 65.36 51.41
N SER A 220 -86.88 66.41 51.45
CA SER A 220 -85.45 66.29 51.12
C SER A 220 -84.68 65.45 52.12
N PHE A 221 -84.97 65.51 53.43
CA PHE A 221 -84.40 64.59 54.42
C PHE A 221 -84.83 63.14 54.17
N LYS A 222 -86.12 62.87 53.90
CA LYS A 222 -86.60 61.52 53.56
C LYS A 222 -85.99 61.01 52.25
N ARG A 223 -85.82 61.88 51.25
CA ARG A 223 -85.12 61.56 50.00
C ARG A 223 -83.66 61.22 50.27
N LEU A 224 -82.94 62.06 51.01
CA LEU A 224 -81.54 61.83 51.39
C LEU A 224 -81.38 60.56 52.22
N GLN A 225 -82.34 60.23 53.10
CA GLN A 225 -82.35 58.98 53.86
C GLN A 225 -82.59 57.75 52.96
N ALA A 226 -83.51 57.84 52.00
CA ALA A 226 -83.73 56.78 51.00
C ALA A 226 -82.52 56.61 50.06
N GLU A 227 -81.89 57.72 49.66
CA GLU A 227 -80.68 57.77 48.82
C GLU A 227 -79.46 57.20 49.58
N LYS A 228 -79.32 57.51 50.87
CA LYS A 228 -78.34 56.90 51.78
C LYS A 228 -78.54 55.39 51.91
N VAL A 229 -79.78 54.92 52.06
CA VAL A 229 -80.11 53.47 52.13
C VAL A 229 -79.87 52.77 50.79
N ALA A 230 -80.19 53.41 49.66
CA ALA A 230 -79.90 52.86 48.33
C ALA A 230 -78.38 52.73 48.09
N ALA A 231 -77.60 53.74 48.47
CA ALA A 231 -76.14 53.71 48.37
C ALA A 231 -75.49 52.72 49.37
N ASP A 232 -76.05 52.53 50.57
CA ASP A 232 -75.63 51.43 51.46
C ASP A 232 -75.91 50.05 50.82
N SER A 233 -77.02 49.88 50.08
CA SER A 233 -77.32 48.61 49.35
C SER A 233 -76.28 48.32 48.28
N VAL A 234 -75.99 49.31 47.42
CA VAL A 234 -74.98 49.18 46.35
C VAL A 234 -73.59 48.90 46.92
N LEU A 235 -73.24 49.46 48.08
CA LEU A 235 -71.97 49.10 48.75
C LEU A 235 -71.96 47.65 49.25
N LYS A 236 -73.04 47.13 49.82
CA LYS A 236 -73.15 45.70 50.24
C LYS A 236 -73.09 44.74 49.06
N GLU A 237 -73.60 45.13 47.90
CA GLU A 237 -73.62 44.31 46.68
C GLU A 237 -72.24 44.24 46.01
N LEU A 238 -71.45 45.32 46.07
CA LEU A 238 -70.14 45.43 45.39
C LEU A 238 -68.93 45.30 46.33
N THR A 239 -69.11 45.42 47.64
CA THR A 239 -68.02 45.37 48.64
C THR A 239 -68.45 44.65 49.92
N PRO A 240 -67.53 44.10 50.72
CA PRO A 240 -67.86 43.45 52.01
C PRO A 240 -68.31 44.40 53.14
N ILE A 241 -68.82 45.59 52.84
CA ILE A 241 -68.94 46.72 53.78
C ILE A 241 -70.40 47.15 53.93
N ASP A 242 -70.87 47.17 55.17
CA ASP A 242 -72.30 47.28 55.48
C ASP A 242 -72.90 48.69 55.45
N THR A 243 -72.11 49.76 55.46
CA THR A 243 -72.62 51.16 55.54
C THR A 243 -71.57 52.18 55.08
N ILE A 244 -71.99 53.25 54.40
CA ILE A 244 -71.16 54.38 53.92
C ILE A 244 -70.29 55.04 55.01
N GLN A 245 -70.65 54.87 56.28
CA GLN A 245 -69.90 55.41 57.43
C GLN A 245 -68.59 54.66 57.73
N ASP A 246 -68.41 53.42 57.24
CA ASP A 246 -67.13 52.71 57.33
C ASP A 246 -66.14 53.17 56.25
N SER A 247 -65.77 54.45 56.38
CA SER A 247 -64.74 55.10 55.58
C SER A 247 -63.35 54.43 55.67
N PRO A 248 -62.88 53.88 56.82
CA PRO A 248 -61.61 53.13 56.83
C PRO A 248 -61.72 51.79 56.11
N GLY A 249 -62.76 50.98 56.35
CA GLY A 249 -62.94 49.69 55.66
C GLY A 249 -62.99 49.84 54.14
N LEU A 250 -63.68 50.88 53.63
CA LEU A 250 -63.70 51.16 52.18
C LEU A 250 -62.33 51.56 51.63
N ARG A 251 -61.54 52.35 52.36
CA ARG A 251 -60.16 52.67 51.96
C ARG A 251 -59.28 51.43 51.90
N ASP A 252 -59.40 50.54 52.87
CA ASP A 252 -58.53 49.36 52.96
C ASP A 252 -58.96 48.25 51.97
N TYR A 253 -60.26 48.14 51.67
CA TYR A 253 -60.75 47.35 50.53
C TYR A 253 -60.20 47.88 49.19
N LEU A 254 -60.25 49.19 48.95
CA LEU A 254 -59.73 49.79 47.71
C LEU A 254 -58.20 49.65 47.59
N LYS A 255 -57.44 49.75 48.70
CA LYS A 255 -56.00 49.43 48.72
C LYS A 255 -55.73 47.97 48.37
N ASN A 256 -56.49 47.04 48.95
CA ASN A 256 -56.38 45.59 48.71
C ASN A 256 -56.74 45.25 47.25
N LEU A 257 -57.76 45.89 46.69
CA LEU A 257 -58.12 45.74 45.28
C LEU A 257 -57.03 46.33 44.35
N LYS A 258 -56.40 47.45 44.73
CA LYS A 258 -55.24 48.00 44.00
C LYS A 258 -54.01 47.08 44.08
N SER A 259 -53.66 46.55 45.25
CA SER A 259 -52.51 45.64 45.36
C SER A 259 -52.75 44.31 44.64
N LYS A 260 -53.99 43.79 44.66
CA LYS A 260 -54.40 42.67 43.80
C LYS A 260 -54.26 42.99 42.31
N GLN A 261 -54.69 44.17 41.88
CA GLN A 261 -54.53 44.62 40.49
C GLN A 261 -53.05 44.73 40.10
N GLU A 262 -52.18 45.24 40.98
CA GLU A 262 -50.74 45.30 40.77
C GLU A 262 -50.10 43.90 40.71
N ILE A 263 -50.53 42.97 41.57
CA ILE A 263 -50.11 41.56 41.53
C ILE A 263 -50.55 40.91 40.20
N PHE A 264 -51.81 41.04 39.80
CA PHE A 264 -52.31 40.48 38.53
C PHE A 264 -51.61 41.11 37.31
N GLN A 265 -51.33 42.41 37.31
CA GLN A 265 -50.57 43.05 36.24
C GLN A 265 -49.11 42.57 36.18
N ASN A 266 -48.49 42.26 37.31
CA ASN A 266 -47.15 41.70 37.35
C ASN A 266 -47.13 40.22 36.93
N GLU A 267 -48.13 39.43 37.32
CA GLU A 267 -48.27 38.05 36.86
C GLU A 267 -48.57 37.98 35.35
N ILE A 268 -49.42 38.86 34.81
CA ILE A 268 -49.67 38.96 33.35
C ILE A 268 -48.37 39.31 32.60
N LYS A 269 -47.55 40.25 33.10
CA LYS A 269 -46.23 40.54 32.50
C LYS A 269 -45.30 39.33 32.56
N LEU A 270 -45.30 38.59 33.68
CA LEU A 270 -44.44 37.43 33.89
C LEU A 270 -44.87 36.22 33.04
N LEU A 271 -46.18 36.02 32.83
CA LEU A 271 -46.74 35.04 31.92
C LEU A 271 -46.49 35.41 30.46
N ASN A 272 -46.65 36.68 30.07
CA ASN A 272 -46.32 37.15 28.72
C ASN A 272 -44.82 37.05 28.44
N GLY A 273 -43.95 37.32 29.42
CA GLY A 273 -42.51 37.11 29.32
C GLY A 273 -42.16 35.63 29.14
N LYS A 274 -42.78 34.73 29.92
CA LYS A 274 -42.66 33.28 29.70
C LYS A 274 -43.13 32.88 28.30
N LEU A 275 -44.22 33.46 27.79
CA LEU A 275 -44.73 33.18 26.45
C LEU A 275 -43.72 33.61 25.37
N SER A 276 -43.18 34.82 25.44
CA SER A 276 -42.09 35.30 24.55
C SER A 276 -40.91 34.33 24.55
N ASN A 277 -40.42 33.95 25.74
CA ASN A 277 -39.31 32.99 25.87
C ASN A 277 -39.64 31.60 25.28
N TYR A 278 -40.90 31.16 25.30
CA TYR A 278 -41.32 29.91 24.66
C TYR A 278 -41.48 30.06 23.14
N GLU A 279 -41.90 31.23 22.64
CA GLU A 279 -41.99 31.55 21.21
C GLU A 279 -40.60 31.69 20.59
N GLU A 280 -39.68 32.40 21.25
CA GLU A 280 -38.26 32.50 20.90
C GLU A 280 -37.61 31.11 20.83
N ARG A 281 -37.76 30.29 21.88
CA ARG A 281 -37.22 28.92 21.91
C ARG A 281 -37.87 28.00 20.86
N LEU A 282 -39.13 28.24 20.48
CA LEU A 282 -39.78 27.53 19.38
C LEU A 282 -39.21 27.92 18.02
N GLU A 283 -38.84 29.18 17.82
CA GLU A 283 -38.20 29.63 16.59
C GLU A 283 -36.74 29.16 16.51
N GLU A 284 -35.98 29.21 17.61
CA GLU A 284 -34.66 28.57 17.71
C GLU A 284 -34.72 27.08 17.33
N LEU A 285 -35.70 26.34 17.85
CA LEU A 285 -35.87 24.92 17.53
C LEU A 285 -36.25 24.69 16.06
N ARG A 286 -37.07 25.56 15.46
CA ARG A 286 -37.41 25.52 14.03
C ARG A 286 -36.18 25.79 13.16
N ASP A 287 -35.36 26.78 13.52
CA ASP A 287 -34.14 27.10 12.76
C ASP A 287 -33.06 26.02 12.94
N VAL A 288 -32.93 25.42 14.12
CA VAL A 288 -32.08 24.23 14.33
C VAL A 288 -32.57 23.07 13.45
N HIS A 289 -33.85 22.72 13.49
CA HIS A 289 -34.42 21.65 12.63
C HIS A 289 -34.24 21.97 11.14
N ARG A 290 -34.35 23.24 10.73
CA ARG A 290 -34.15 23.70 9.35
C ARG A 290 -32.70 23.59 8.89
N LEU A 291 -31.76 24.03 9.74
CA LEU A 291 -30.32 23.94 9.47
C LEU A 291 -29.84 22.49 9.48
N GLU A 292 -30.36 21.66 10.39
CA GLU A 292 -30.11 20.22 10.41
C GLU A 292 -30.67 19.54 9.16
N SER A 293 -31.94 19.75 8.82
CA SER A 293 -32.57 19.18 7.61
C SER A 293 -31.80 19.57 6.35
N LYS A 294 -31.27 20.80 6.29
CA LYS A 294 -30.39 21.23 5.21
C LYS A 294 -29.04 20.51 5.27
N SER A 295 -28.37 20.45 6.42
CA SER A 295 -27.09 19.77 6.59
C SER A 295 -27.15 18.30 6.18
N GLN A 296 -28.20 17.58 6.62
CA GLN A 296 -28.49 16.21 6.21
C GLN A 296 -28.74 16.12 4.69
N SER A 297 -29.47 17.07 4.08
CA SER A 297 -29.69 17.13 2.63
C SER A 297 -28.39 17.35 1.85
N ASP A 298 -27.57 18.32 2.26
CA ASP A 298 -26.25 18.64 1.70
C ASP A 298 -25.29 17.45 1.84
N GLN A 299 -25.41 16.64 2.91
CA GLN A 299 -24.64 15.40 3.10
C GLN A 299 -25.14 14.27 2.19
N ILE A 300 -26.46 14.09 2.06
CA ILE A 300 -27.07 13.11 1.13
C ILE A 300 -26.69 13.44 -0.33
N GLU A 301 -26.62 14.72 -0.70
CA GLU A 301 -26.17 15.12 -2.04
C GLU A 301 -24.68 14.79 -2.27
N LYS A 302 -23.80 15.09 -1.32
CA LYS A 302 -22.37 14.70 -1.39
C LYS A 302 -22.15 13.19 -1.48
N LEU A 303 -22.92 12.40 -0.74
CA LEU A 303 -22.86 10.94 -0.82
C LEU A 303 -23.34 10.43 -2.18
N ARG A 304 -24.34 11.09 -2.80
CA ARG A 304 -24.80 10.77 -4.16
C ARG A 304 -23.78 11.15 -5.23
N THR A 305 -23.07 12.28 -5.11
CA THR A 305 -22.01 12.63 -6.06
C THR A 305 -20.82 11.67 -5.94
N GLN A 306 -20.40 11.32 -4.72
CA GLN A 306 -19.36 10.31 -4.48
C GLN A 306 -19.74 8.92 -5.02
N LEU A 307 -21.01 8.51 -4.89
CA LEU A 307 -21.52 7.27 -5.47
C LEU A 307 -21.46 7.34 -7.01
N ALA A 308 -21.93 8.42 -7.62
CA ALA A 308 -21.88 8.59 -9.09
C ALA A 308 -20.43 8.65 -9.63
N GLU A 309 -19.51 9.29 -8.91
CA GLU A 309 -18.08 9.33 -9.27
C GLU A 309 -17.42 7.96 -9.16
N THR A 310 -17.68 7.21 -8.09
CA THR A 310 -17.15 5.86 -7.90
C THR A 310 -17.76 4.84 -8.88
N GLU A 311 -19.05 4.97 -9.21
CA GLU A 311 -19.68 4.18 -10.27
C GLU A 311 -19.08 4.51 -11.65
N ALA A 312 -18.85 5.79 -11.96
CA ALA A 312 -18.21 6.19 -13.21
C ALA A 312 -16.76 5.66 -13.33
N LEU A 313 -16.01 5.66 -12.23
CA LEU A 313 -14.67 5.06 -12.16
C LEU A 313 -14.70 3.53 -12.30
N PHE A 314 -15.70 2.85 -11.73
CA PHE A 314 -15.91 1.41 -11.89
C PHE A 314 -16.28 1.05 -13.34
N GLN A 315 -17.23 1.76 -13.94
CA GLN A 315 -17.55 1.58 -15.36
C GLN A 315 -16.37 1.92 -16.29
N ALA A 316 -15.43 2.77 -15.86
CA ALA A 316 -14.20 3.05 -16.60
C ALA A 316 -13.16 1.92 -16.44
N SER A 317 -13.02 1.32 -15.27
CA SER A 317 -12.12 0.17 -15.06
C SER A 317 -12.64 -1.09 -15.76
N GLU A 318 -13.96 -1.35 -15.75
CA GLU A 318 -14.60 -2.43 -16.51
C GLU A 318 -14.34 -2.28 -18.04
N LYS A 319 -14.45 -1.06 -18.57
CA LYS A 319 -14.11 -0.73 -19.97
C LYS A 319 -12.61 -0.85 -20.28
N ALA A 320 -11.74 -0.71 -19.28
CA ALA A 320 -10.31 -0.93 -19.42
C ALA A 320 -9.95 -2.44 -19.37
N ILE A 321 -10.57 -3.20 -18.47
CA ILE A 321 -10.40 -4.66 -18.35
C ILE A 321 -10.84 -5.34 -19.65
N THR A 322 -12.05 -5.05 -20.15
CA THR A 322 -12.56 -5.63 -21.41
C THR A 322 -11.68 -5.29 -22.63
N GLN A 323 -11.10 -4.08 -22.70
CA GLN A 323 -10.09 -3.75 -23.73
C GLN A 323 -8.77 -4.51 -23.57
N VAL A 324 -8.34 -4.81 -22.34
CA VAL A 324 -7.16 -5.64 -22.08
C VAL A 324 -7.45 -7.11 -22.45
N GLU A 325 -8.64 -7.61 -22.17
CA GLU A 325 -9.07 -8.96 -22.57
C GLU A 325 -9.16 -9.12 -24.09
N GLU A 326 -9.69 -8.11 -24.81
CA GLU A 326 -9.74 -8.11 -26.28
C GLU A 326 -8.33 -8.13 -26.89
N ARG A 327 -7.40 -7.31 -26.38
CA ARG A 327 -5.98 -7.34 -26.79
C ARG A 327 -5.30 -8.67 -26.46
N LEU A 328 -5.54 -9.19 -25.26
CA LEU A 328 -5.00 -10.48 -24.84
C LEU A 328 -5.58 -11.64 -25.68
N ALA A 329 -6.77 -11.48 -26.26
CA ALA A 329 -7.33 -12.39 -27.26
C ALA A 329 -6.66 -12.24 -28.64
N SER A 330 -6.38 -11.02 -29.12
CA SER A 330 -5.63 -10.81 -30.37
C SER A 330 -4.19 -11.30 -30.28
N ASP A 331 -3.51 -11.02 -29.17
CA ASP A 331 -2.13 -11.46 -28.92
C ASP A 331 -2.06 -13.00 -28.85
N LYS A 332 -3.09 -13.66 -28.31
CA LYS A 332 -3.26 -15.12 -28.34
C LYS A 332 -3.50 -15.66 -29.76
N THR A 333 -4.16 -14.93 -30.66
CA THR A 333 -4.30 -15.36 -32.07
C THR A 333 -3.02 -15.15 -32.87
N ASP A 334 -2.28 -14.07 -32.62
CA ASP A 334 -1.04 -13.76 -33.32
C ASP A 334 0.10 -14.67 -32.85
N THR A 335 0.17 -14.98 -31.55
CA THR A 335 1.07 -16.01 -31.01
C THR A 335 0.86 -17.36 -31.72
N LYS A 336 -0.40 -17.80 -31.89
CA LYS A 336 -0.72 -19.06 -32.60
C LYS A 336 -0.36 -19.02 -34.09
N GLN A 337 -0.49 -17.87 -34.74
CA GLN A 337 -0.05 -17.69 -36.12
C GLN A 337 1.48 -17.84 -36.22
N LEU A 338 2.23 -17.15 -35.34
CA LEU A 338 3.69 -17.24 -35.24
C LEU A 338 4.17 -18.65 -34.90
N GLU A 339 3.51 -19.36 -33.97
CA GLU A 339 3.76 -20.78 -33.70
C GLU A 339 3.62 -21.62 -34.98
N SER A 340 2.52 -21.44 -35.72
CA SER A 340 2.28 -22.17 -36.98
C SER A 340 3.33 -21.85 -38.06
N ASP A 341 3.81 -20.61 -38.13
CA ASP A 341 4.87 -20.22 -39.08
C ASP A 341 6.24 -20.75 -38.65
N ILE A 342 6.55 -20.75 -37.36
CA ILE A 342 7.73 -21.41 -36.79
C ILE A 342 7.71 -22.91 -37.12
N GLU A 343 6.55 -23.58 -37.08
CA GLU A 343 6.43 -24.98 -37.53
C GLU A 343 6.65 -25.15 -39.03
N LYS A 344 6.09 -24.27 -39.88
CA LYS A 344 6.33 -24.27 -41.34
C LYS A 344 7.82 -24.03 -41.68
N PHE A 345 8.49 -23.11 -41.00
CA PHE A 345 9.93 -22.90 -41.19
C PHE A 345 10.75 -24.10 -40.67
N LYS A 346 10.33 -24.75 -39.57
CA LYS A 346 10.95 -26.00 -39.09
C LYS A 346 10.74 -27.18 -40.05
N THR A 347 9.65 -27.26 -40.82
CA THR A 347 9.51 -28.32 -41.85
C THR A 347 10.34 -27.99 -43.10
N LEU A 348 10.30 -26.74 -43.58
CA LEU A 348 11.11 -26.28 -44.72
C LEU A 348 12.62 -26.46 -44.47
N ALA A 349 13.11 -26.14 -43.26
CA ALA A 349 14.51 -26.35 -42.88
C ALA A 349 14.91 -27.83 -42.89
N ARG A 350 14.03 -28.75 -42.43
CA ARG A 350 14.27 -30.21 -42.51
C ARG A 350 14.27 -30.70 -43.95
N GLU A 351 13.36 -30.22 -44.79
CA GLU A 351 13.38 -30.55 -46.21
C GLU A 351 14.64 -30.05 -46.92
N GLU A 352 15.10 -28.84 -46.58
CA GLU A 352 16.33 -28.28 -47.13
C GLU A 352 17.55 -29.08 -46.68
N GLU A 353 17.60 -29.50 -45.41
CA GLU A 353 18.66 -30.39 -44.92
C GLU A 353 18.61 -31.77 -45.60
N GLU A 354 17.43 -32.34 -45.82
CA GLU A 354 17.30 -33.53 -46.66
C GLU A 354 17.82 -33.29 -48.09
N LYS A 355 17.57 -32.13 -48.69
CA LYS A 355 18.08 -31.75 -50.01
C LYS A 355 19.60 -31.59 -49.99
N ARG A 356 20.19 -31.02 -48.92
CA ARG A 356 21.65 -30.96 -48.69
C ARG A 356 22.26 -32.35 -48.57
N VAL A 357 21.72 -33.22 -47.70
CA VAL A 357 22.20 -34.60 -47.53
C VAL A 357 22.11 -35.41 -48.82
N LYS A 358 21.01 -35.29 -49.58
CA LYS A 358 20.85 -35.90 -50.91
C LYS A 358 21.92 -35.37 -51.88
N ALA A 359 22.13 -34.05 -51.96
CA ALA A 359 23.18 -33.47 -52.80
C ALA A 359 24.60 -33.92 -52.40
N VAL A 360 24.93 -33.95 -51.10
CA VAL A 360 26.22 -34.42 -50.57
C VAL A 360 26.45 -35.90 -50.91
N SER A 361 25.43 -36.75 -50.80
CA SER A 361 25.53 -38.17 -51.21
C SER A 361 25.81 -38.32 -52.72
N LEU A 362 25.16 -37.51 -53.56
CA LEU A 362 25.36 -37.51 -55.01
C LEU A 362 26.75 -36.97 -55.36
N LEU A 363 27.22 -35.90 -54.71
CA LEU A 363 28.58 -35.39 -54.84
C LEU A 363 29.63 -36.41 -54.38
N LYS A 364 29.37 -37.18 -53.31
CA LYS A 364 30.22 -38.30 -52.87
C LYS A 364 30.30 -39.40 -53.93
N THR A 365 29.18 -39.74 -54.57
CA THR A 365 29.14 -40.69 -55.69
C THR A 365 29.87 -40.16 -56.93
N VAL A 366 29.71 -38.87 -57.28
CA VAL A 366 30.43 -38.22 -58.38
C VAL A 366 31.93 -38.18 -58.11
N ARG A 367 32.37 -37.80 -56.90
CA ARG A 367 33.78 -37.82 -56.49
C ARG A 367 34.35 -39.24 -56.55
N GLN A 368 33.60 -40.26 -56.13
CA GLN A 368 34.05 -41.66 -56.22
C GLN A 368 34.15 -42.17 -57.68
N LYS A 369 33.30 -41.68 -58.59
CA LYS A 369 33.43 -41.94 -60.04
C LYS A 369 34.61 -41.17 -60.65
N LEU A 370 34.81 -39.92 -60.25
CA LEU A 370 35.89 -39.07 -60.74
C LEU A 370 37.26 -39.59 -60.31
N VAL A 371 37.44 -40.01 -59.06
CA VAL A 371 38.69 -40.66 -58.59
C VAL A 371 38.99 -41.97 -59.32
N LYS A 372 37.97 -42.71 -59.79
CA LYS A 372 38.18 -43.88 -60.67
C LYS A 372 38.64 -43.45 -62.07
N ALA A 373 37.95 -42.48 -62.68
CA ALA A 373 38.31 -41.95 -64.00
C ALA A 373 39.66 -41.22 -64.02
N GLU A 374 40.08 -40.61 -62.90
CA GLU A 374 41.42 -40.03 -62.72
C GLU A 374 42.49 -41.12 -62.65
N LYS A 375 42.24 -42.22 -61.94
CA LYS A 375 43.15 -43.36 -61.89
C LYS A 375 43.28 -44.05 -63.26
N GLU A 376 42.16 -44.25 -63.95
CA GLU A 376 42.12 -44.73 -65.34
C GLU A 376 42.88 -43.79 -66.29
N LYS A 377 42.78 -42.47 -66.09
CA LYS A 377 43.60 -41.47 -66.82
C LYS A 377 45.08 -41.49 -66.44
N GLU A 378 45.44 -41.77 -65.19
CA GLU A 378 46.82 -41.84 -64.74
C GLU A 378 47.54 -43.03 -65.39
N ASP A 379 46.85 -44.16 -65.50
CA ASP A 379 47.36 -45.35 -66.20
C ASP A 379 47.42 -45.13 -67.72
N ALA A 380 46.42 -44.47 -68.32
CA ALA A 380 46.50 -44.03 -69.72
C ALA A 380 47.60 -42.99 -69.98
N LEU A 381 47.95 -42.14 -68.99
CA LEU A 381 49.07 -41.20 -69.09
C LEU A 381 50.44 -41.90 -69.01
N LYS A 382 50.55 -43.01 -68.27
CA LYS A 382 51.77 -43.84 -68.27
C LYS A 382 51.98 -44.52 -69.62
N GLU A 383 50.90 -44.94 -70.30
CA GLU A 383 50.96 -45.47 -71.66
C GLU A 383 51.28 -44.35 -72.69
N ALA A 384 50.65 -43.18 -72.57
CA ALA A 384 50.94 -42.02 -73.43
C ALA A 384 52.37 -41.47 -73.25
N ALA A 385 53.00 -41.65 -72.08
CA ALA A 385 54.40 -41.28 -71.84
C ALA A 385 55.39 -42.13 -72.66
N ALA A 386 55.05 -43.38 -72.99
CA ALA A 386 55.86 -44.24 -73.85
C ALA A 386 55.73 -43.88 -75.35
N ALA A 387 54.70 -43.12 -75.73
CA ALA A 387 54.39 -42.78 -77.12
C ALA A 387 55.00 -41.44 -77.60
N LYS A 388 55.84 -40.76 -76.79
CA LYS A 388 56.24 -39.37 -77.01
C LYS A 388 57.73 -39.13 -77.32
N ASP A 389 58.39 -40.13 -77.89
CA ASP A 389 59.84 -40.12 -78.16
C ASP A 389 60.15 -40.17 -79.68
N ARG A 390 59.32 -39.50 -80.51
CA ARG A 390 59.38 -39.66 -81.98
C ARG A 390 59.08 -38.43 -82.85
N ASP A 391 59.07 -37.21 -82.30
CA ASP A 391 58.96 -36.00 -83.13
C ASP A 391 59.84 -34.85 -82.63
N ARG A 392 60.78 -34.42 -83.48
CA ARG A 392 61.82 -33.40 -83.19
C ARG A 392 62.44 -32.84 -84.48
N GLY A 393 61.65 -32.68 -85.54
CA GLY A 393 62.14 -32.38 -86.90
C GLY A 393 62.17 -30.92 -87.35
N GLU A 394 61.32 -30.04 -86.81
CA GLU A 394 61.07 -28.70 -87.39
C GLU A 394 61.33 -27.58 -86.36
N LYS A 395 62.53 -26.96 -86.33
CA LYS A 395 62.85 -25.82 -85.43
C LYS A 395 63.81 -24.73 -85.96
N GLU A 396 64.11 -24.67 -87.26
CA GLU A 396 65.08 -23.68 -87.79
C GLU A 396 64.51 -22.65 -88.80
N LYS A 397 63.22 -22.75 -89.17
CA LYS A 397 62.50 -21.63 -89.82
C LYS A 397 61.70 -20.81 -88.80
N ASP A 398 61.21 -21.45 -87.74
CA ASP A 398 60.53 -20.84 -86.62
C ASP A 398 61.23 -19.59 -86.09
N HIS A 399 62.56 -19.55 -86.02
CA HIS A 399 63.24 -18.57 -85.16
C HIS A 399 63.00 -17.09 -85.53
N VAL A 400 62.73 -16.79 -86.81
CA VAL A 400 62.43 -15.42 -87.28
C VAL A 400 60.95 -15.08 -87.13
N GLU A 401 60.06 -16.01 -87.46
CA GLU A 401 58.61 -15.82 -87.26
C GLU A 401 58.27 -15.78 -85.78
N LYS A 402 58.92 -16.62 -84.96
CA LYS A 402 58.87 -16.62 -83.50
C LYS A 402 59.36 -15.31 -82.89
N LEU A 403 60.30 -14.58 -83.50
CA LEU A 403 60.70 -13.25 -83.03
C LEU A 403 59.62 -12.19 -83.30
N LYS A 404 58.94 -12.25 -84.45
CA LYS A 404 57.78 -11.39 -84.75
C LYS A 404 56.58 -11.73 -83.89
N LEU A 405 56.21 -13.01 -83.83
CA LEU A 405 55.18 -13.54 -82.95
C LEU A 405 55.49 -13.30 -81.48
N GLN A 406 56.77 -13.23 -81.07
CA GLN A 406 57.15 -12.83 -79.72
C GLN A 406 56.90 -11.34 -79.49
N GLN A 407 57.22 -10.44 -80.43
CA GLN A 407 56.86 -9.02 -80.31
C GLN A 407 55.34 -8.79 -80.33
N GLU A 408 54.60 -9.52 -81.17
CA GLU A 408 53.14 -9.48 -81.21
C GLU A 408 52.53 -10.08 -79.94
N LEU A 409 53.10 -11.16 -79.38
CA LEU A 409 52.71 -11.72 -78.09
C LEU A 409 53.05 -10.77 -76.94
N GLU A 410 54.19 -10.08 -76.95
CA GLU A 410 54.58 -9.08 -75.95
C GLU A 410 53.63 -7.87 -76.00
N LEU A 411 53.23 -7.40 -77.18
CA LEU A 411 52.21 -6.35 -77.32
C LEU A 411 50.83 -6.82 -76.85
N VAL A 412 50.37 -7.99 -77.29
CA VAL A 412 49.10 -8.59 -76.86
C VAL A 412 49.11 -8.93 -75.36
N GLN A 413 50.26 -9.26 -74.78
CA GLN A 413 50.43 -9.46 -73.35
C GLN A 413 50.37 -8.13 -72.61
N ILE A 414 51.04 -7.07 -73.07
CA ILE A 414 50.93 -5.71 -72.51
C ILE A 414 49.47 -5.21 -72.58
N GLU A 415 48.72 -5.50 -73.65
CA GLU A 415 47.31 -5.16 -73.75
C GLU A 415 46.43 -6.00 -72.80
N LYS A 416 46.69 -7.31 -72.68
CA LYS A 416 46.02 -8.17 -71.68
C LYS A 416 46.33 -7.75 -70.25
N GLU A 417 47.56 -7.36 -69.95
CA GLU A 417 47.99 -6.86 -68.64
C GLU A 417 47.37 -5.50 -68.34
N LYS A 418 47.27 -4.59 -69.33
CA LYS A 418 46.51 -3.33 -69.21
C LYS A 418 45.02 -3.58 -68.98
N MET A 419 44.39 -4.51 -69.70
CA MET A 419 42.97 -4.86 -69.49
C MET A 419 42.76 -5.53 -68.12
N ALA A 420 43.65 -6.43 -67.70
CA ALA A 420 43.60 -7.07 -66.38
C ALA A 420 43.84 -6.06 -65.25
N ALA A 421 44.73 -5.08 -65.44
CA ALA A 421 44.94 -3.97 -64.50
C ALA A 421 43.72 -3.04 -64.44
N ALA A 422 43.11 -2.73 -65.59
CA ALA A 422 41.87 -1.93 -65.64
C ALA A 422 40.69 -2.66 -64.96
N GLN A 423 40.57 -3.97 -65.14
CA GLN A 423 39.57 -4.81 -64.45
C GLN A 423 39.85 -4.90 -62.94
N LYS A 424 41.11 -5.09 -62.51
CA LYS A 424 41.47 -5.02 -61.09
C LYS A 424 41.11 -3.67 -60.48
N ALA A 425 41.48 -2.57 -61.13
CA ALA A 425 41.11 -1.22 -60.70
C ALA A 425 39.60 -0.94 -60.75
N HIS A 426 38.81 -1.69 -61.55
CA HIS A 426 37.35 -1.65 -61.52
C HIS A 426 36.83 -2.34 -60.25
N PHE A 427 37.21 -3.61 -60.04
CA PHE A 427 36.82 -4.37 -58.86
C PHE A 427 37.29 -3.74 -57.54
N GLU A 428 38.48 -3.13 -57.51
CA GLU A 428 38.98 -2.37 -56.35
C GLU A 428 38.06 -1.18 -56.03
N ARG A 429 37.63 -0.42 -57.05
CA ARG A 429 36.67 0.69 -56.86
C ARG A 429 35.28 0.20 -56.44
N GLU A 430 34.81 -0.91 -56.99
CA GLU A 430 33.54 -1.53 -56.58
C GLU A 430 33.61 -2.02 -55.14
N VAL A 431 34.71 -2.64 -54.73
CA VAL A 431 34.94 -3.07 -53.34
C VAL A 431 35.03 -1.87 -52.39
N THR A 432 35.67 -0.75 -52.76
CA THR A 432 35.63 0.46 -51.92
C THR A 432 34.23 1.07 -51.86
N LEU A 433 33.51 1.15 -52.98
CA LEU A 433 32.14 1.68 -53.00
C LEU A 433 31.14 0.81 -52.21
N MET A 434 31.30 -0.52 -52.23
CA MET A 434 30.50 -1.43 -51.40
C MET A 434 30.85 -1.31 -49.92
N LYS A 435 32.14 -1.17 -49.56
CA LYS A 435 32.55 -0.88 -48.17
C LYS A 435 31.97 0.45 -47.69
N GLU A 436 32.10 1.52 -48.47
CA GLU A 436 31.51 2.82 -48.15
C GLU A 436 29.98 2.76 -47.97
N ARG A 437 29.28 1.93 -48.76
CA ARG A 437 27.83 1.72 -48.59
C ARG A 437 27.53 1.01 -47.28
N TYR A 438 28.17 -0.12 -47.01
CA TYR A 438 27.98 -0.84 -45.75
C TYR A 438 28.38 -0.02 -44.53
N GLU A 439 29.43 0.81 -44.60
CA GLU A 439 29.81 1.73 -43.51
C GLU A 439 28.74 2.82 -43.28
N LYS A 440 28.16 3.38 -44.35
CA LYS A 440 27.06 4.37 -44.26
C LYS A 440 25.76 3.74 -43.77
N GLU A 441 25.43 2.52 -44.21
CA GLU A 441 24.28 1.74 -43.75
C GLU A 441 24.42 1.35 -42.28
N MET A 442 25.60 0.85 -41.85
CA MET A 442 25.88 0.55 -40.44
C MET A 442 25.89 1.80 -39.55
N ALA A 443 26.32 2.96 -40.08
CA ALA A 443 26.22 4.23 -39.35
C ALA A 443 24.75 4.69 -39.22
N ALA A 444 23.94 4.56 -40.27
CA ALA A 444 22.53 4.89 -40.25
C ALA A 444 21.73 4.00 -39.28
N VAL A 445 21.98 2.68 -39.30
CA VAL A 445 21.35 1.72 -38.36
C VAL A 445 21.74 2.03 -36.92
N LYS A 446 23.01 2.36 -36.64
CA LYS A 446 23.43 2.80 -35.29
C LYS A 446 22.70 4.07 -34.84
N GLY A 447 22.68 5.11 -35.68
CA GLY A 447 21.98 6.36 -35.38
C GLY A 447 20.48 6.16 -35.17
N GLN A 448 19.84 5.25 -35.91
CA GLN A 448 18.45 4.89 -35.69
C GLN A 448 18.25 4.15 -34.36
N LEU A 449 19.07 3.14 -34.03
CA LEU A 449 19.00 2.44 -32.75
C LEU A 449 19.26 3.37 -31.56
N GLU A 450 20.17 4.34 -31.70
CA GLU A 450 20.41 5.38 -30.68
C GLU A 450 19.17 6.27 -30.48
N LEU A 451 18.48 6.67 -31.55
CA LEU A 451 17.21 7.41 -31.47
C LEU A 451 16.06 6.57 -30.89
N GLU A 452 15.98 5.28 -31.22
CA GLU A 452 15.01 4.35 -30.63
C GLU A 452 15.26 4.15 -29.13
N ILE A 453 16.52 4.02 -28.70
CA ILE A 453 16.90 3.97 -27.28
C ILE A 453 16.57 5.30 -26.56
N ILE A 454 16.80 6.45 -27.18
CA ILE A 454 16.48 7.77 -26.59
C ILE A 454 14.97 7.98 -26.47
N THR A 455 14.21 7.62 -27.50
CA THR A 455 12.73 7.75 -27.49
C THR A 455 12.08 6.78 -26.52
N LEU A 456 12.56 5.54 -26.41
CA LEU A 456 12.10 4.56 -25.41
C LEU A 456 12.43 5.01 -23.97
N LYS A 457 13.64 5.56 -23.74
CA LYS A 457 13.97 6.17 -22.44
C LYS A 457 13.07 7.38 -22.13
N SER A 458 12.72 8.18 -23.13
CA SER A 458 11.81 9.32 -22.97
C SER A 458 10.37 8.91 -22.68
N SER A 459 9.85 7.86 -23.33
CA SER A 459 8.50 7.34 -23.03
C SER A 459 8.45 6.70 -21.64
N HIS A 460 9.41 5.85 -21.28
CA HIS A 460 9.49 5.25 -19.94
C HIS A 460 9.63 6.32 -18.85
N SER A 461 10.43 7.37 -19.08
CA SER A 461 10.56 8.49 -18.13
C SER A 461 9.25 9.28 -17.95
N LYS A 462 8.47 9.48 -19.03
CA LYS A 462 7.15 10.11 -18.96
C LYS A 462 6.12 9.23 -18.27
N GLU A 463 6.15 7.92 -18.51
CA GLU A 463 5.26 6.98 -17.83
C GLU A 463 5.58 6.91 -16.34
N LEU A 464 6.86 6.79 -15.95
CA LEU A 464 7.27 6.85 -14.55
C LEU A 464 6.80 8.16 -13.88
N ALA A 465 6.98 9.31 -14.52
CA ALA A 465 6.49 10.59 -13.99
C ALA A 465 4.96 10.61 -13.81
N ALA A 466 4.20 10.06 -14.77
CA ALA A 466 2.75 9.95 -14.68
C ALA A 466 2.30 8.97 -13.57
N LYS A 467 3.00 7.84 -13.41
CA LYS A 467 2.73 6.89 -12.31
C LYS A 467 3.07 7.49 -10.95
N SER A 468 4.18 8.22 -10.82
CA SER A 468 4.51 8.95 -9.58
C SER A 468 3.49 10.04 -9.26
N SER A 469 2.97 10.79 -10.25
CA SER A 469 1.89 11.75 -10.00
C SER A 469 0.59 11.05 -9.60
N GLN A 470 0.25 9.92 -10.21
CA GLN A 470 -0.92 9.11 -9.84
C GLN A 470 -0.80 8.58 -8.40
N ILE A 471 0.37 8.05 -8.02
CA ILE A 471 0.67 7.61 -6.66
C ILE A 471 0.46 8.77 -5.67
N SER A 472 1.05 9.94 -5.93
CA SER A 472 0.87 11.11 -5.06
C SER A 472 -0.59 11.57 -4.95
N THR A 473 -1.40 11.50 -6.02
CA THR A 473 -2.84 11.79 -5.91
C THR A 473 -3.58 10.76 -5.07
N LEU A 474 -3.21 9.48 -5.13
CA LEU A 474 -3.81 8.42 -4.33
C LEU A 474 -3.40 8.54 -2.85
N GLU A 475 -2.13 8.79 -2.56
CA GLU A 475 -1.61 9.08 -1.21
C GLU A 475 -2.35 10.26 -0.56
N ASN A 476 -2.53 11.36 -1.30
CA ASN A 476 -3.30 12.51 -0.82
C ASN A 476 -4.78 12.15 -0.57
N SER A 477 -5.40 11.34 -1.43
CA SER A 477 -6.78 10.87 -1.19
C SER A 477 -6.89 9.96 0.05
N LEU A 478 -5.92 9.07 0.27
CA LEU A 478 -5.86 8.19 1.43
C LEU A 478 -5.62 8.96 2.73
N ASN A 479 -4.77 9.99 2.69
CA ASN A 479 -4.55 10.90 3.81
C ASN A 479 -5.81 11.71 4.16
N ASN A 480 -6.55 12.18 3.16
CA ASN A 480 -7.84 12.86 3.38
C ASN A 480 -8.89 11.91 3.99
N VAL A 481 -9.10 10.72 3.42
CA VAL A 481 -10.02 9.71 3.97
C VAL A 481 -9.61 9.29 5.39
N THR A 482 -8.32 9.19 5.68
CA THR A 482 -7.81 8.90 7.03
C THR A 482 -8.10 10.04 8.01
N ARG A 483 -7.97 11.30 7.56
CA ARG A 483 -8.33 12.49 8.35
C ARG A 483 -9.82 12.54 8.63
N ASP A 484 -10.66 12.35 7.60
CA ASP A 484 -12.12 12.36 7.73
C ASP A 484 -12.60 11.24 8.65
N LYS A 485 -12.05 10.02 8.52
CA LYS A 485 -12.31 8.89 9.43
C LYS A 485 -11.94 9.21 10.89
N ASN A 486 -10.88 9.98 11.13
CA ASN A 486 -10.53 10.42 12.49
C ASN A 486 -11.51 11.49 12.99
N VAL A 487 -11.91 12.46 12.17
CA VAL A 487 -12.92 13.48 12.52
C VAL A 487 -14.28 12.84 12.82
N PHE A 488 -14.72 11.84 12.05
CA PHE A 488 -15.94 11.09 12.35
C PHE A 488 -15.83 10.26 13.65
N PHE A 489 -14.63 9.75 13.98
CA PHE A 489 -14.40 9.06 15.25
C PHE A 489 -14.45 10.03 16.45
N GLU A 490 -13.85 11.21 16.32
CA GLU A 490 -13.95 12.30 17.32
C GLU A 490 -15.41 12.75 17.50
N GLN A 491 -16.17 12.94 16.41
CA GLN A 491 -17.59 13.27 16.46
C GLN A 491 -18.43 12.16 17.12
N LEU A 492 -18.15 10.89 16.82
CA LEU A 492 -18.82 9.75 17.45
C LEU A 492 -18.53 9.70 18.96
N GLN A 493 -17.28 9.95 19.37
CA GLN A 493 -16.89 10.00 20.77
C GLN A 493 -17.56 11.16 21.53
N VAL A 494 -17.67 12.35 20.90
CA VAL A 494 -18.43 13.47 21.46
C VAL A 494 -19.92 13.14 21.57
N LYS A 495 -20.53 12.54 20.53
CA LYS A 495 -21.93 12.12 20.57
C LYS A 495 -22.21 11.05 21.62
N GLN A 496 -21.28 10.11 21.83
CA GLN A 496 -21.38 9.13 22.91
C GLN A 496 -21.35 9.82 24.29
N ALA A 497 -20.40 10.74 24.51
CA ALA A 497 -20.33 11.51 25.76
C ALA A 497 -21.57 12.41 26.00
N GLU A 498 -22.16 12.97 24.94
CA GLU A 498 -23.45 13.67 25.02
C GLU A 498 -24.58 12.71 25.45
N THR A 499 -24.65 11.50 24.88
CA THR A 499 -25.68 10.51 25.27
C THR A 499 -25.50 9.96 26.69
N GLU A 500 -24.26 9.70 27.11
CA GLU A 500 -23.94 9.26 28.49
C GLU A 500 -24.27 10.36 29.52
N SER A 501 -23.98 11.62 29.17
CA SER A 501 -24.37 12.80 29.97
C SER A 501 -25.89 12.97 30.06
N ALA A 502 -26.61 12.83 28.94
CA ALA A 502 -28.06 12.91 28.88
C ALA A 502 -28.74 11.76 29.66
N GLN A 503 -28.21 10.54 29.58
CA GLN A 503 -28.66 9.40 30.36
C GLN A 503 -28.45 9.66 31.86
N SER A 504 -27.26 10.10 32.28
CA SER A 504 -26.98 10.39 33.70
C SER A 504 -27.88 11.51 34.25
N HIS A 505 -28.23 12.52 33.42
CA HIS A 505 -29.19 13.55 33.80
C HIS A 505 -30.62 12.98 33.94
N LEU A 506 -31.05 12.12 33.02
CA LEU A 506 -32.35 11.44 33.06
C LEU A 506 -32.46 10.51 34.28
N GLU A 507 -31.42 9.72 34.58
CA GLU A 507 -31.33 8.89 35.77
C GLU A 507 -31.45 9.75 37.04
N ASN A 508 -30.74 10.88 37.13
CA ASN A 508 -30.88 11.81 38.26
C ASN A 508 -32.31 12.38 38.38
N LEU A 509 -32.98 12.71 37.26
CA LEU A 509 -34.38 13.15 37.29
C LEU A 509 -35.34 12.03 37.71
N GLN A 510 -35.08 10.78 37.32
CA GLN A 510 -35.85 9.62 37.80
C GLN A 510 -35.69 9.44 39.31
N HIS A 511 -34.47 9.49 39.85
CA HIS A 511 -34.23 9.42 41.29
C HIS A 511 -34.96 10.56 42.04
N GLN A 512 -34.90 11.80 41.53
CA GLN A 512 -35.63 12.94 42.09
C GLN A 512 -37.17 12.73 42.04
N ASN A 513 -37.70 12.14 40.96
CA ASN A 513 -39.13 11.82 40.88
C ASN A 513 -39.53 10.73 41.89
N THR A 514 -38.75 9.64 42.03
CA THR A 514 -39.04 8.59 43.02
C THR A 514 -38.98 9.09 44.47
N GLU A 515 -38.10 10.04 44.78
CA GLU A 515 -38.04 10.71 46.08
C GLU A 515 -39.29 11.59 46.31
N LEU A 516 -39.73 12.33 45.30
CA LEU A 516 -40.97 13.13 45.38
C LEU A 516 -42.22 12.23 45.50
N GLU A 517 -42.27 11.10 44.79
CA GLU A 517 -43.33 10.10 44.92
C GLU A 517 -43.35 9.51 46.33
N TYR A 518 -42.20 9.16 46.91
CA TYR A 518 -42.08 8.70 48.29
C TYR A 518 -42.58 9.75 49.29
N GLN A 519 -42.20 11.02 49.13
CA GLN A 519 -42.68 12.13 49.97
C GLN A 519 -44.20 12.36 49.83
N LEU A 520 -44.77 12.17 48.62
CA LEU A 520 -46.21 12.26 48.36
C LEU A 520 -46.96 11.09 49.01
N HIS A 521 -46.41 9.87 48.94
CA HIS A 521 -46.93 8.71 49.67
C HIS A 521 -46.91 8.93 51.18
N GLU A 522 -45.79 9.37 51.76
CA GLU A 522 -45.71 9.64 53.21
C GLU A 522 -46.69 10.75 53.64
N ALA A 523 -46.87 11.79 52.82
CA ALA A 523 -47.86 12.84 53.06
C ALA A 523 -49.31 12.32 52.98
N ASN A 524 -49.61 11.42 52.05
CA ASN A 524 -50.91 10.75 51.94
C ASN A 524 -51.19 9.83 53.13
N ASP A 525 -50.20 9.06 53.60
CA ASP A 525 -50.35 8.17 54.75
C ASP A 525 -50.56 8.97 56.04
N ARG A 526 -49.82 10.08 56.24
CA ARG A 526 -50.07 11.05 57.32
C ARG A 526 -51.49 11.62 57.27
N LEU A 527 -51.98 11.98 56.07
CA LEU A 527 -53.38 12.43 55.88
C LEU A 527 -54.40 11.30 56.09
N GLY A 528 -54.04 10.05 55.81
CA GLY A 528 -54.83 8.85 56.08
C GLY A 528 -55.04 8.65 57.58
N LEU A 529 -53.96 8.66 58.35
CA LEU A 529 -53.97 8.57 59.82
C LEU A 529 -54.82 9.67 60.45
N ILE A 530 -54.63 10.94 60.04
CA ILE A 530 -55.43 12.08 60.54
C ILE A 530 -56.92 11.92 60.20
N ARG A 531 -57.27 11.32 59.05
CA ARG A 531 -58.66 11.01 58.68
C ARG A 531 -59.24 9.85 59.48
N GLU A 532 -58.45 8.83 59.79
CA GLU A 532 -58.85 7.72 60.65
C GLU A 532 -59.13 8.21 62.07
N GLU A 533 -58.19 8.95 62.68
CA GLU A 533 -58.35 9.63 63.97
C GLU A 533 -59.62 10.50 64.00
N TYR A 534 -59.83 11.36 62.99
CA TYR A 534 -61.03 12.19 62.88
C TYR A 534 -62.31 11.35 62.80
N SER A 535 -62.29 10.25 62.03
CA SER A 535 -63.42 9.33 61.92
C SER A 535 -63.71 8.60 63.23
N ASP A 536 -62.68 8.32 64.04
CA ASP A 536 -62.84 7.70 65.35
C ASP A 536 -63.30 8.68 66.43
N TYR A 537 -62.87 9.95 66.39
CA TYR A 537 -63.49 11.00 67.20
C TYR A 537 -64.99 11.16 66.85
N GLN A 538 -65.36 11.12 65.56
CA GLN A 538 -66.76 11.15 65.16
C GLN A 538 -67.52 9.87 65.59
N ARG A 539 -66.93 8.68 65.41
CA ARG A 539 -67.53 7.41 65.86
C ARG A 539 -67.70 7.35 67.37
N GLU A 540 -66.74 7.85 68.15
CA GLU A 540 -66.86 7.95 69.61
C GLU A 540 -67.97 8.95 70.00
N GLN A 541 -68.05 10.10 69.33
CA GLN A 541 -69.11 11.09 69.56
C GLN A 541 -70.49 10.52 69.23
N GLU A 542 -70.64 9.81 68.11
CA GLU A 542 -71.89 9.18 67.69
C GLU A 542 -72.25 7.96 68.55
N ALA A 543 -71.28 7.19 69.06
CA ALA A 543 -71.50 6.09 70.00
C ALA A 543 -71.95 6.61 71.37
N ARG A 544 -71.27 7.64 71.92
CA ARG A 544 -71.68 8.35 73.14
C ARG A 544 -73.07 9.00 73.00
N ALA A 545 -73.56 9.24 71.78
CA ALA A 545 -74.89 9.78 71.49
C ALA A 545 -75.95 8.72 71.13
N ARG A 546 -75.56 7.48 70.82
CA ARG A 546 -76.46 6.38 70.41
C ARG A 546 -76.19 5.08 71.17
N GLU A 547 -76.24 5.12 72.50
CA GLU A 547 -76.24 3.91 73.32
C GLU A 547 -77.67 3.45 73.71
N PRO A 548 -78.36 2.73 72.81
CA PRO A 548 -79.28 1.68 73.22
C PRO A 548 -78.84 0.30 72.69
N VAL A 549 -79.11 -0.74 73.47
CA VAL A 549 -78.55 -2.09 73.32
C VAL A 549 -79.00 -2.78 72.02
N THR A 550 -78.05 -3.29 71.24
CA THR A 550 -78.29 -4.11 70.03
C THR A 550 -78.67 -5.56 70.37
N SER A 551 -79.49 -6.20 69.54
CA SER A 551 -80.00 -7.55 69.84
C SER A 551 -79.06 -8.67 69.36
N ALA A 552 -79.05 -9.79 70.07
CA ALA A 552 -78.21 -10.94 69.73
C ALA A 552 -78.53 -11.58 68.36
N SER A 553 -79.74 -11.37 67.82
CA SER A 553 -80.12 -11.88 66.49
C SER A 553 -79.40 -11.11 65.36
N ASP A 554 -79.25 -9.79 65.53
CA ASP A 554 -78.61 -8.92 64.54
C ASP A 554 -77.11 -9.21 64.50
N ILE A 555 -76.50 -9.46 65.67
CA ILE A 555 -75.11 -9.91 65.81
C ILE A 555 -74.89 -11.23 65.06
N ALA A 556 -75.78 -12.22 65.20
CA ALA A 556 -75.66 -13.52 64.53
C ALA A 556 -75.75 -13.40 62.99
N GLN A 557 -76.67 -12.59 62.46
CA GLN A 557 -76.75 -12.33 61.02
C GLN A 557 -75.51 -11.57 60.50
N MET A 558 -75.02 -10.59 61.26
CA MET A 558 -73.80 -9.85 60.93
C MET A 558 -72.57 -10.78 60.86
N VAL A 559 -72.42 -11.70 61.82
CA VAL A 559 -71.33 -12.70 61.82
C VAL A 559 -71.43 -13.61 60.58
N SER A 560 -72.58 -14.22 60.29
CA SER A 560 -72.72 -15.09 59.12
C SER A 560 -72.49 -14.34 57.79
N ALA A 561 -72.91 -13.07 57.71
CA ALA A 561 -72.68 -12.21 56.56
C ALA A 561 -71.22 -11.74 56.43
N THR A 562 -70.40 -11.76 57.49
CA THR A 562 -68.94 -11.56 57.38
C THR A 562 -68.22 -12.86 57.06
N GLU A 563 -68.59 -13.98 57.69
CA GLU A 563 -68.05 -15.32 57.41
C GLU A 563 -68.13 -15.65 55.91
N SER A 564 -69.29 -15.53 55.28
CA SER A 564 -69.46 -15.80 53.84
C SER A 564 -68.62 -14.87 52.95
N LYS A 565 -68.41 -13.61 53.36
CA LYS A 565 -67.51 -12.66 52.64
C LYS A 565 -66.04 -13.06 52.80
N TYR A 566 -65.64 -13.56 53.97
CA TYR A 566 -64.29 -14.08 54.19
C TYR A 566 -64.06 -15.40 53.45
N GLU A 567 -65.04 -16.30 53.38
CA GLU A 567 -64.97 -17.52 52.55
C GLU A 567 -64.81 -17.20 51.06
N LEU A 568 -65.61 -16.26 50.54
CA LEU A 568 -65.49 -15.79 49.15
C LEU A 568 -64.10 -15.22 48.86
N ARG A 569 -63.61 -14.28 49.70
CA ARG A 569 -62.25 -13.73 49.59
C ARG A 569 -61.17 -14.80 49.71
N LEU A 570 -61.33 -15.78 50.60
CA LEU A 570 -60.36 -16.85 50.80
C LEU A 570 -60.35 -17.84 49.63
N ALA A 571 -61.49 -18.07 48.98
CA ALA A 571 -61.58 -18.82 47.73
C ALA A 571 -61.06 -18.04 46.51
N GLU A 572 -61.20 -16.72 46.49
CA GLU A 572 -60.63 -15.82 45.48
C GLU A 572 -59.10 -15.75 45.59
N MET A 573 -58.57 -15.50 46.80
CA MET A 573 -57.13 -15.51 47.09
C MET A 573 -56.50 -16.87 46.78
N LYS A 574 -57.17 -18.00 47.07
CA LYS A 574 -56.69 -19.33 46.67
C LYS A 574 -56.60 -19.49 45.15
N ARG A 575 -57.55 -18.98 44.37
CA ARG A 575 -57.47 -18.99 42.90
C ARG A 575 -56.33 -18.11 42.41
N SER A 576 -56.19 -16.90 42.96
CA SER A 576 -55.08 -15.98 42.66
C SER A 576 -53.73 -16.65 42.88
N VAL A 577 -53.51 -17.28 44.04
CA VAL A 577 -52.29 -18.05 44.33
C VAL A 577 -52.04 -19.14 43.28
N THR A 578 -53.05 -19.96 42.93
CA THR A 578 -52.85 -21.02 41.92
C THR A 578 -52.59 -20.50 40.50
N VAL A 579 -53.03 -19.28 40.17
CA VAL A 579 -52.71 -18.62 38.89
C VAL A 579 -51.27 -18.11 38.92
N LEU A 580 -50.87 -17.42 39.99
CA LEU A 580 -49.50 -16.92 40.17
C LEU A 580 -48.47 -18.07 40.24
N GLU A 581 -48.80 -19.20 40.86
CA GLU A 581 -47.97 -20.42 40.85
C GLU A 581 -47.80 -20.98 39.42
N LYS A 582 -48.87 -20.97 38.62
CA LYS A 582 -48.83 -21.38 37.21
C LYS A 582 -47.97 -20.43 36.37
N GLU A 583 -48.22 -19.13 36.44
CA GLU A 583 -47.47 -18.08 35.72
C GLU A 583 -45.99 -18.08 36.12
N ARG A 584 -45.70 -18.33 37.40
CA ARG A 584 -44.34 -18.59 37.88
C ARG A 584 -43.72 -19.82 37.22
N SER A 585 -44.42 -20.96 37.18
CA SER A 585 -43.88 -22.17 36.53
C SER A 585 -43.67 -21.99 35.02
N GLU A 586 -44.55 -21.23 34.35
CA GLU A 586 -44.44 -20.96 32.91
C GLU A 586 -43.31 -19.97 32.60
N SER A 587 -43.09 -18.96 33.45
CA SER A 587 -41.96 -18.04 33.34
C SER A 587 -40.62 -18.72 33.69
N GLU A 588 -40.54 -19.51 34.77
CA GLU A 588 -39.36 -20.35 35.07
C GLU A 588 -39.04 -21.32 33.91
N ALA A 589 -40.06 -21.94 33.29
CA ALA A 589 -39.88 -22.77 32.11
C ALA A 589 -39.39 -21.98 30.88
N ASN A 590 -39.91 -20.77 30.65
CA ASN A 590 -39.47 -19.86 29.59
C ASN A 590 -38.01 -19.44 29.79
N TRP A 591 -37.62 -19.03 31.00
CA TRP A 591 -36.23 -18.74 31.35
C TRP A 591 -35.32 -19.95 31.14
N SER A 592 -35.77 -21.16 31.50
CA SER A 592 -35.00 -22.39 31.27
C SER A 592 -34.78 -22.73 29.79
N ARG A 593 -35.65 -22.26 28.89
CA ARG A 593 -35.48 -22.36 27.42
C ARG A 593 -34.50 -21.31 26.91
N LYS A 594 -34.74 -20.03 27.21
CA LYS A 594 -33.84 -18.92 26.86
C LYS A 594 -32.39 -19.17 27.31
N LEU A 595 -32.19 -19.70 28.52
CA LEU A 595 -30.86 -20.02 29.03
C LEU A 595 -30.18 -21.15 28.23
N LYS A 596 -30.92 -22.20 27.83
CA LYS A 596 -30.38 -23.28 26.98
C LYS A 596 -30.08 -22.82 25.56
N GLU A 597 -30.87 -21.90 25.02
CA GLU A 597 -30.62 -21.24 23.73
C GLU A 597 -29.34 -20.40 23.82
N LYS A 598 -29.18 -19.56 24.85
CA LYS A 598 -27.96 -18.77 25.06
C LYS A 598 -26.72 -19.63 25.32
N VAL A 599 -26.84 -20.77 26.00
CA VAL A 599 -25.72 -21.73 26.15
C VAL A 599 -25.30 -22.30 24.79
N LYS A 600 -26.25 -22.65 23.90
CA LYS A 600 -25.93 -23.11 22.54
C LYS A 600 -25.26 -22.02 21.70
N GLU A 601 -25.80 -20.79 21.72
CA GLU A 601 -25.19 -19.65 21.03
C GLU A 601 -23.73 -19.44 21.49
N LEU A 602 -23.45 -19.58 22.79
CA LEU A 602 -22.09 -19.49 23.34
C LEU A 602 -21.20 -20.69 22.92
N GLU A 603 -21.75 -21.90 22.81
CA GLU A 603 -21.03 -23.07 22.30
C GLU A 603 -20.72 -22.95 20.80
N GLU A 604 -21.65 -22.43 20.00
CA GLU A 604 -21.50 -22.15 18.57
C GLU A 604 -20.47 -21.03 18.33
N LEU A 605 -20.56 -19.90 19.04
CA LEU A 605 -19.57 -18.82 19.00
C LEU A 605 -18.18 -19.31 19.43
N LYS A 606 -18.09 -20.17 20.43
CA LYS A 606 -16.84 -20.80 20.88
C LYS A 606 -16.27 -21.77 19.84
N ALA A 607 -17.12 -22.50 19.11
CA ALA A 607 -16.70 -23.35 18.00
C ALA A 607 -16.16 -22.52 16.83
N VAL A 608 -16.85 -21.43 16.44
CA VAL A 608 -16.42 -20.47 15.41
C VAL A 608 -15.10 -19.81 15.79
N LEU A 609 -14.97 -19.32 17.03
CA LEU A 609 -13.73 -18.73 17.53
C LEU A 609 -12.58 -19.77 17.54
N GLY A 610 -12.87 -21.01 17.90
CA GLY A 610 -11.92 -22.12 17.86
C GLY A 610 -11.48 -22.51 16.43
N SER A 611 -12.36 -22.40 15.43
CA SER A 611 -11.98 -22.60 14.02
C SER A 611 -11.18 -21.41 13.47
N ALA A 612 -11.56 -20.17 13.82
CA ALA A 612 -10.84 -18.97 13.42
C ALA A 612 -9.42 -18.92 14.03
N ALA A 613 -9.26 -19.37 15.27
CA ALA A 613 -7.95 -19.51 15.91
C ALA A 613 -7.05 -20.52 15.16
N LYS A 614 -7.59 -21.67 14.77
CA LYS A 614 -6.87 -22.69 13.98
C LYS A 614 -6.53 -22.22 12.57
N SER A 615 -7.41 -21.44 11.92
CA SER A 615 -7.09 -20.81 10.63
C SER A 615 -5.89 -19.89 10.78
N ARG A 616 -5.93 -18.96 11.76
CA ARG A 616 -4.80 -18.05 12.03
C ARG A 616 -3.51 -18.79 12.36
N GLU A 617 -3.58 -19.90 13.10
CA GLU A 617 -2.43 -20.76 13.37
C GLU A 617 -1.86 -21.37 12.07
N GLN A 618 -2.71 -21.84 11.16
CA GLN A 618 -2.30 -22.32 9.83
C GLN A 618 -1.71 -21.19 8.97
N ASP A 619 -2.33 -20.01 8.96
CA ASP A 619 -1.85 -18.83 8.23
C ASP A 619 -0.47 -18.38 8.74
N ILE A 620 -0.25 -18.38 10.06
CA ILE A 620 1.06 -18.10 10.68
C ILE A 620 2.10 -19.15 10.26
N ASN A 621 1.77 -20.44 10.30
CA ASN A 621 2.67 -21.51 9.86
C ASN A 621 3.06 -21.37 8.37
N VAL A 622 2.13 -20.97 7.50
CA VAL A 622 2.41 -20.68 6.07
C VAL A 622 3.32 -19.46 5.93
N VAL A 623 3.07 -18.38 6.67
CA VAL A 623 3.93 -17.18 6.67
C VAL A 623 5.33 -17.48 7.19
N GLU A 624 5.50 -18.37 8.18
CA GLU A 624 6.80 -18.81 8.68
C GLU A 624 7.55 -19.66 7.65
N GLN A 625 6.86 -20.57 6.94
CA GLN A 625 7.44 -21.34 5.84
C GLN A 625 7.91 -20.42 4.70
N LEU A 626 7.06 -19.47 4.27
CA LEU A 626 7.42 -18.49 3.24
C LEU A 626 8.60 -17.60 3.67
N LYS A 627 8.69 -17.21 4.95
CA LYS A 627 9.87 -16.49 5.49
C LYS A 627 11.14 -17.34 5.46
N ALA A 628 11.04 -18.64 5.79
CA ALA A 628 12.18 -19.56 5.71
C ALA A 628 12.66 -19.76 4.26
N ASP A 629 11.74 -19.91 3.31
CA ASP A 629 12.03 -20.08 1.89
C ASP A 629 12.65 -18.81 1.28
N LEU A 630 12.11 -17.64 1.62
CA LEU A 630 12.64 -16.34 1.21
C LEU A 630 14.01 -16.08 1.86
N GLY A 631 14.27 -16.59 3.07
CA GLY A 631 15.58 -16.64 3.69
C GLY A 631 16.58 -17.51 2.92
N ARG A 632 16.18 -18.72 2.51
CA ARG A 632 17.00 -19.62 1.68
C ARG A 632 17.34 -18.99 0.33
N ALA A 633 16.35 -18.45 -0.38
CA ALA A 633 16.55 -17.78 -1.66
C ALA A 633 17.48 -16.54 -1.55
N ARG A 634 17.40 -15.77 -0.45
CA ARG A 634 18.35 -14.66 -0.18
C ARG A 634 19.78 -15.15 0.01
N GLU A 635 19.99 -16.27 0.68
CA GLU A 635 21.34 -16.86 0.87
C GLU A 635 21.90 -17.47 -0.43
N GLU A 636 21.06 -18.13 -1.24
CA GLU A 636 21.44 -18.59 -2.57
C GLU A 636 21.86 -17.40 -3.47
N VAL A 637 21.11 -16.30 -3.45
CA VAL A 637 21.47 -15.05 -4.14
C VAL A 637 22.75 -14.42 -3.56
N ARG A 638 23.02 -14.56 -2.26
CA ARG A 638 24.28 -14.10 -1.64
C ARG A 638 25.47 -14.91 -2.18
N ILE A 639 25.37 -16.24 -2.17
CA ILE A 639 26.40 -17.15 -2.68
C ILE A 639 26.64 -16.96 -4.18
N LEU A 640 25.59 -16.80 -4.99
CA LEU A 640 25.72 -16.54 -6.42
C LEU A 640 26.37 -15.18 -6.71
N LYS A 641 26.11 -14.15 -5.90
CA LYS A 641 26.83 -12.85 -6.00
C LYS A 641 28.30 -12.99 -5.62
N GLU A 642 28.61 -13.76 -4.59
CA GLU A 642 29.99 -14.05 -4.16
C GLU A 642 30.77 -14.77 -5.27
N GLN A 643 30.19 -15.81 -5.87
CA GLN A 643 30.74 -16.50 -7.05
C GLN A 643 30.89 -15.60 -8.28
N LEU A 644 30.01 -14.60 -8.46
CA LEU A 644 30.12 -13.64 -9.57
C LEU A 644 31.34 -12.71 -9.43
N LEU A 645 31.80 -12.45 -8.21
CA LEU A 645 33.01 -11.64 -7.94
C LEU A 645 34.31 -12.40 -8.26
N ASP A 646 34.29 -13.74 -8.23
CA ASP A 646 35.43 -14.58 -8.66
C ASP A 646 35.58 -14.63 -10.19
N VAL A 647 34.51 -14.41 -10.96
CA VAL A 647 34.54 -14.48 -12.43
C VAL A 647 35.53 -13.48 -13.06
N PRO A 648 35.57 -12.18 -12.67
CA PRO A 648 36.64 -11.26 -13.07
C PRO A 648 38.05 -11.78 -12.75
N ALA A 649 38.26 -12.33 -11.54
CA ALA A 649 39.58 -12.85 -11.14
C ALA A 649 40.00 -14.11 -11.92
N LEU A 650 39.05 -14.88 -12.45
CA LEU A 650 39.30 -15.96 -13.41
C LEU A 650 39.55 -15.39 -14.83
N GLN A 651 38.79 -14.39 -15.25
CA GLN A 651 38.96 -13.72 -16.54
C GLN A 651 40.33 -13.07 -16.69
N ASP A 652 40.86 -12.44 -15.64
CA ASP A 652 42.21 -11.86 -15.64
C ASP A 652 43.31 -12.93 -15.70
N LYS A 653 43.18 -14.04 -14.95
CA LYS A 653 44.08 -15.20 -15.08
C LYS A 653 44.09 -15.77 -16.51
N ILE A 654 42.92 -15.80 -17.18
CA ILE A 654 42.80 -16.21 -18.58
C ILE A 654 43.46 -15.18 -19.52
N GLN A 655 43.36 -13.88 -19.24
CA GLN A 655 44.08 -12.85 -19.99
C GLN A 655 45.60 -12.96 -19.84
N ASP A 656 46.11 -13.21 -18.64
CA ASP A 656 47.55 -13.34 -18.39
C ASP A 656 48.14 -14.62 -18.99
N LEU A 657 47.44 -15.75 -18.90
CA LEU A 657 47.80 -16.96 -19.63
C LEU A 657 47.81 -16.72 -21.15
N LYS A 658 46.87 -15.92 -21.66
CA LYS A 658 46.80 -15.54 -23.08
C LYS A 658 47.87 -14.51 -23.50
N ARG A 659 48.41 -13.72 -22.56
CA ARG A 659 49.61 -12.89 -22.76
C ARG A 659 50.85 -13.79 -22.84
N ALA A 660 51.11 -14.57 -21.79
CA ALA A 660 52.26 -15.47 -21.72
C ALA A 660 52.33 -16.46 -22.91
N ALA A 661 51.19 -16.98 -23.37
CA ALA A 661 51.12 -17.83 -24.56
C ALA A 661 51.53 -17.08 -25.85
N LYS A 662 51.12 -15.81 -26.03
CA LYS A 662 51.57 -14.97 -27.16
C LYS A 662 53.06 -14.66 -27.07
N ASP A 663 53.56 -14.34 -25.89
CA ASP A 663 54.97 -13.99 -25.68
C ASP A 663 55.88 -15.18 -26.04
N GLN A 664 55.46 -16.40 -25.69
CA GLN A 664 56.11 -17.64 -26.14
C GLN A 664 55.99 -17.86 -27.66
N ASP A 665 54.82 -17.60 -28.24
CA ASP A 665 54.58 -17.70 -29.69
C ASP A 665 55.48 -16.73 -30.49
N GLU A 666 55.72 -15.52 -29.96
CA GLU A 666 56.64 -14.53 -30.51
C GLU A 666 58.11 -14.92 -30.28
N GLU A 667 58.49 -15.43 -29.12
CA GLU A 667 59.84 -15.95 -28.85
C GLU A 667 60.18 -17.12 -29.80
N LEU A 668 59.23 -18.03 -30.05
CA LEU A 668 59.36 -19.14 -30.99
C LEU A 668 59.44 -18.66 -32.45
N ARG A 669 58.69 -17.63 -32.85
CA ARG A 669 58.84 -16.98 -34.17
C ARG A 669 60.22 -16.36 -34.34
N LEU A 670 60.74 -15.67 -33.31
CA LEU A 670 62.07 -15.07 -33.34
C LEU A 670 63.18 -16.13 -33.42
N LYS A 671 63.08 -17.21 -32.65
CA LYS A 671 63.96 -18.39 -32.73
C LYS A 671 63.93 -19.02 -34.13
N THR A 672 62.74 -19.19 -34.72
CA THR A 672 62.57 -19.71 -36.08
C THR A 672 63.25 -18.81 -37.11
N SER A 673 62.99 -17.50 -37.09
CA SER A 673 63.62 -16.54 -38.02
C SER A 673 65.14 -16.49 -37.88
N LEU A 674 65.69 -16.69 -36.68
CA LEU A 674 67.13 -16.78 -36.46
C LEU A 674 67.73 -18.06 -37.07
N LEU A 675 67.06 -19.20 -36.91
CA LEU A 675 67.48 -20.47 -37.51
C LEU A 675 67.35 -20.47 -39.03
N GLU A 676 66.32 -19.82 -39.58
CA GLU A 676 66.17 -19.60 -41.03
C GLU A 676 67.34 -18.79 -41.61
N LYS A 677 67.68 -17.66 -40.98
CA LYS A 677 68.84 -16.83 -41.37
C LYS A 677 70.15 -17.61 -41.29
N GLN A 678 70.36 -18.39 -40.22
CA GLN A 678 71.53 -19.27 -40.12
C GLN A 678 71.56 -20.33 -41.24
N ALA A 679 70.42 -20.92 -41.58
CA ALA A 679 70.33 -21.87 -42.70
C ALA A 679 70.60 -21.22 -44.05
N GLU A 680 70.20 -19.96 -44.27
CA GLU A 680 70.54 -19.16 -45.45
C GLU A 680 72.04 -18.80 -45.49
N GLU A 681 72.63 -18.41 -44.37
CA GLU A 681 74.08 -18.23 -44.26
C GLU A 681 74.83 -19.51 -44.60
N TYR A 682 74.43 -20.67 -44.04
CA TYR A 682 75.08 -21.94 -44.37
C TYR A 682 74.90 -22.34 -45.84
N LYS A 683 73.72 -22.13 -46.44
CA LYS A 683 73.49 -22.33 -47.88
C LYS A 683 74.38 -21.42 -48.74
N SER A 684 74.54 -20.15 -48.36
CA SER A 684 75.40 -19.21 -49.11
C SER A 684 76.90 -19.54 -48.97
N ARG A 685 77.36 -19.93 -47.78
CA ARG A 685 78.72 -20.47 -47.54
C ARG A 685 78.95 -21.75 -48.36
N GLU A 686 77.98 -22.65 -48.40
CA GLU A 686 78.07 -23.89 -49.19
C GLU A 686 78.09 -23.59 -50.70
N ALA A 687 77.31 -22.62 -51.19
CA ALA A 687 77.33 -22.17 -52.58
C ALA A 687 78.68 -21.53 -52.95
N GLN A 688 79.25 -20.68 -52.09
CA GLN A 688 80.59 -20.12 -52.25
C GLN A 688 81.66 -21.21 -52.29
N LEU A 689 81.60 -22.20 -51.38
CA LEU A 689 82.52 -23.34 -51.37
C LEU A 689 82.36 -24.23 -52.62
N LYS A 690 81.14 -24.46 -53.11
CA LYS A 690 80.89 -25.15 -54.38
C LYS A 690 81.47 -24.39 -55.58
N GLN A 691 81.34 -23.06 -55.60
CA GLN A 691 81.92 -22.19 -56.63
C GLN A 691 83.46 -22.20 -56.57
N GLY A 692 84.06 -22.06 -55.39
CA GLY A 692 85.51 -22.14 -55.19
C GLY A 692 86.08 -23.54 -55.53
N ASN A 693 85.35 -24.61 -55.20
CA ASN A 693 85.75 -25.96 -55.62
C ASN A 693 85.62 -26.15 -57.14
N LYS A 694 84.69 -25.45 -57.80
CA LYS A 694 84.59 -25.43 -59.27
C LYS A 694 85.76 -24.67 -59.90
N THR A 695 86.12 -23.48 -59.41
CA THR A 695 87.28 -22.73 -59.94
C THR A 695 88.59 -23.50 -59.71
N LEU A 696 88.78 -24.10 -58.53
CA LEU A 696 89.93 -24.98 -58.26
C LEU A 696 89.97 -26.22 -59.18
N ARG A 697 88.83 -26.80 -59.58
CA ARG A 697 88.78 -27.88 -60.59
C ARG A 697 89.10 -27.39 -62.00
N GLU A 698 88.73 -26.16 -62.34
CA GLU A 698 89.07 -25.55 -63.63
C GLU A 698 90.55 -25.14 -63.68
N GLU A 699 91.11 -24.66 -62.58
CA GLU A 699 92.54 -24.40 -62.39
C GLU A 699 93.34 -25.71 -62.41
N LEU A 700 92.91 -26.75 -61.71
CA LEU A 700 93.52 -28.07 -61.77
C LEU A 700 93.47 -28.63 -63.19
N ARG A 701 92.38 -28.44 -63.95
CA ARG A 701 92.34 -28.81 -65.38
C ARG A 701 93.28 -27.96 -66.23
N LYS A 702 93.42 -26.67 -65.98
CA LYS A 702 94.40 -25.80 -66.68
C LYS A 702 95.83 -26.28 -66.40
N VAL A 703 96.18 -26.54 -65.14
CA VAL A 703 97.49 -27.06 -64.71
C VAL A 703 97.74 -28.47 -65.24
N GLN A 704 96.74 -29.36 -65.25
CA GLN A 704 96.86 -30.68 -65.88
C GLN A 704 97.01 -30.56 -67.40
N SER A 705 96.35 -29.59 -68.06
CA SER A 705 96.50 -29.38 -69.50
C SER A 705 97.87 -28.79 -69.88
N SER A 706 98.46 -27.93 -69.05
CA SER A 706 99.82 -27.43 -69.27
C SER A 706 100.89 -28.48 -68.89
N ALA A 707 100.65 -29.27 -67.85
CA ALA A 707 101.49 -30.43 -67.52
C ALA A 707 101.46 -31.48 -68.65
N ALA A 708 100.29 -31.83 -69.18
CA ALA A 708 100.17 -32.74 -70.32
C ALA A 708 100.79 -32.18 -71.62
N LEU A 709 100.84 -30.84 -71.77
CA LEU A 709 101.55 -30.19 -72.88
C LEU A 709 103.08 -30.33 -72.74
N LEU A 710 103.61 -30.28 -71.50
CA LEU A 710 105.02 -30.51 -71.17
C LEU A 710 105.40 -32.00 -71.23
N GLU A 711 104.52 -32.89 -70.81
CA GLU A 711 104.74 -34.34 -70.77
C GLU A 711 104.76 -34.96 -72.18
N ARG A 712 104.07 -34.34 -73.15
CA ARG A 712 104.10 -34.74 -74.57
C ARG A 712 105.45 -34.54 -75.27
N GLN A 713 106.49 -34.06 -74.58
CA GLN A 713 107.81 -33.76 -75.16
C GLN A 713 109.00 -34.56 -74.58
N ARG A 714 108.79 -35.60 -73.74
CA ARG A 714 109.89 -36.47 -73.27
C ARG A 714 109.55 -37.97 -73.33
N ASN A 715 110.57 -38.80 -73.53
CA ASN A 715 110.44 -40.23 -73.85
C ASN A 715 110.03 -41.11 -72.66
N PRO A 716 109.40 -42.28 -72.91
CA PRO A 716 109.09 -43.27 -71.88
C PRO A 716 110.33 -44.02 -71.39
N GLY A 717 110.44 -44.28 -70.08
CA GLY A 717 111.52 -45.10 -69.52
C GLY A 717 111.58 -45.25 -68.00
N VAL A 718 111.08 -46.38 -67.49
CA VAL A 718 111.61 -47.19 -66.36
C VAL A 718 112.13 -46.48 -65.07
N GLY A 719 111.32 -46.54 -64.01
CA GLY A 719 111.66 -47.31 -62.79
C GLY A 719 112.27 -46.63 -61.53
N TYR A 720 111.73 -47.03 -60.36
CA TYR A 720 112.29 -46.89 -58.98
C TYR A 720 112.43 -45.42 -58.47
N TRP A 721 112.42 -45.08 -57.16
CA TRP A 721 112.88 -45.76 -55.93
C TRP A 721 111.99 -45.49 -54.68
N ASN A 722 112.38 -46.05 -53.53
CA ASN A 722 111.69 -45.97 -52.23
C ASN A 722 112.23 -44.90 -51.25
N ARG A 723 111.36 -44.49 -50.32
CA ARG A 723 111.56 -43.99 -48.93
C ARG A 723 112.97 -43.62 -48.40
N VAL A 724 113.07 -42.40 -47.85
CA VAL A 724 113.66 -41.98 -46.54
C VAL A 724 112.83 -40.75 -46.12
N SER A 725 112.25 -40.50 -44.94
CA SER A 725 112.44 -40.80 -43.50
C SER A 725 113.12 -39.69 -42.69
N GLU A 726 112.70 -39.53 -41.43
CA GLU A 726 113.46 -38.99 -40.29
C GLU A 726 113.76 -37.47 -40.19
N ASN A 727 113.01 -36.77 -39.32
CA ASN A 727 113.59 -36.12 -38.12
C ASN A 727 112.51 -35.55 -37.17
N GLU A 728 112.55 -36.00 -35.91
CA GLU A 728 112.01 -35.32 -34.72
C GLU A 728 113.20 -34.62 -34.01
N PRO A 729 113.03 -33.78 -32.95
CA PRO A 729 112.76 -34.32 -31.61
C PRO A 729 112.06 -33.36 -30.59
N GLN A 730 111.90 -33.89 -29.37
CA GLN A 730 111.72 -33.22 -28.06
C GLN A 730 110.30 -32.91 -27.56
N SER A 731 109.78 -33.95 -26.91
CA SER A 731 108.83 -34.06 -25.80
C SER A 731 109.23 -33.22 -24.54
N PRO A 732 108.58 -33.25 -23.33
CA PRO A 732 107.79 -34.37 -22.76
C PRO A 732 106.56 -34.08 -21.85
N ALA A 733 105.90 -35.20 -21.49
CA ALA A 733 105.09 -35.45 -20.29
C ALA A 733 103.66 -34.87 -20.22
N VAL A 734 102.68 -35.51 -19.53
CA VAL A 734 102.78 -36.61 -18.55
C VAL A 734 101.70 -37.71 -18.76
N SER A 735 102.06 -38.98 -18.50
CA SER A 735 101.26 -40.19 -18.16
C SER A 735 99.87 -40.45 -18.81
N ALA A 736 99.59 -41.56 -19.52
CA ALA A 736 99.66 -43.01 -19.18
C ALA A 736 98.41 -43.54 -18.41
N ALA A 737 97.92 -44.79 -18.58
CA ALA A 737 98.51 -45.97 -19.24
C ALA A 737 97.49 -46.94 -19.91
N SER A 738 97.99 -47.75 -20.84
CA SER A 738 97.63 -49.15 -21.25
C SER A 738 96.17 -49.66 -21.33
N GLU A 739 95.75 -50.00 -22.55
CA GLU A 739 95.70 -51.38 -23.12
C GLU A 739 95.47 -52.59 -22.17
N LEU A 740 94.73 -53.68 -22.50
CA LEU A 740 94.38 -54.32 -23.80
C LEU A 740 92.91 -54.83 -23.89
N SER A 741 92.51 -55.30 -25.08
CA SER A 741 91.21 -55.85 -25.55
C SER A 741 90.83 -57.26 -24.99
N PRO A 742 89.63 -57.89 -25.25
CA PRO A 742 88.57 -57.52 -26.23
C PRO A 742 87.07 -57.67 -25.84
N ARG A 743 86.19 -57.16 -26.75
CA ARG A 743 84.72 -57.37 -26.89
C ARG A 743 83.79 -56.72 -25.82
N PRO A 744 82.49 -56.43 -26.12
CA PRO A 744 81.79 -56.42 -27.42
C PRO A 744 81.05 -55.10 -27.77
N ALA A 745 80.63 -54.99 -29.05
CA ALA A 745 79.47 -54.25 -29.56
C ALA A 745 79.20 -52.78 -29.14
N SER A 746 79.61 -51.82 -29.99
CA SER A 746 78.70 -50.90 -30.74
C SER A 746 79.48 -49.79 -31.48
N PRO A 747 79.15 -49.47 -32.75
CA PRO A 747 79.55 -48.23 -33.39
C PRO A 747 78.51 -47.12 -33.19
N ALA A 748 78.97 -45.91 -32.89
CA ALA A 748 78.24 -44.66 -33.11
C ALA A 748 78.67 -44.06 -34.47
N PRO A 749 78.29 -42.82 -34.87
CA PRO A 749 77.21 -41.95 -34.38
C PRO A 749 76.32 -41.39 -35.53
N SER A 750 75.28 -40.62 -35.18
CA SER A 750 74.90 -39.31 -35.80
C SER A 750 73.38 -39.09 -35.97
N THR A 751 72.95 -37.87 -35.64
CA THR A 751 71.73 -37.18 -36.12
C THR A 751 70.40 -37.95 -36.14
N SER A 752 69.54 -37.75 -35.13
CA SER A 752 68.31 -36.93 -35.28
C SER A 752 67.37 -36.99 -34.06
N SER A 753 66.63 -35.88 -33.85
CA SER A 753 65.33 -35.74 -33.15
C SER A 753 65.14 -36.10 -31.66
N THR A 754 64.30 -35.26 -31.04
CA THR A 754 63.40 -35.51 -29.88
C THR A 754 63.97 -35.93 -28.52
N ASN A 755 63.98 -34.94 -27.62
CA ASN A 755 63.33 -34.96 -26.30
C ASN A 755 63.47 -36.24 -25.45
N LYS A 756 64.37 -36.19 -24.46
CA LYS A 756 64.23 -36.95 -23.22
C LYS A 756 63.93 -35.99 -22.08
N ASN A 757 62.65 -35.86 -21.74
CA ASN A 757 62.13 -35.22 -20.53
C ASN A 757 60.74 -35.83 -20.20
N GLU A 758 60.61 -37.14 -20.39
CA GLU A 758 59.42 -37.90 -19.99
C GLU A 758 59.47 -38.13 -18.48
N GLU A 759 58.90 -37.17 -17.76
CA GLU A 759 58.26 -37.30 -16.45
C GLU A 759 58.83 -38.35 -15.47
N GLU A 760 59.75 -37.91 -14.61
CA GLU A 760 59.99 -38.57 -13.33
C GLU A 760 58.78 -38.30 -12.41
N VAL A 761 57.68 -39.03 -12.67
CA VAL A 761 56.39 -38.87 -11.97
C VAL A 761 56.61 -39.02 -10.48
N ASN A 762 56.25 -37.99 -9.71
CA ASN A 762 56.51 -37.92 -8.28
C ASN A 762 55.66 -38.95 -7.51
N LEU A 763 56.22 -40.15 -7.33
CA LEU A 763 55.52 -41.34 -6.83
C LEU A 763 54.90 -41.14 -5.45
N GLU A 764 55.47 -40.25 -4.62
CA GLU A 764 54.97 -39.95 -3.28
C GLU A 764 53.67 -39.13 -3.31
N TYR A 765 53.55 -38.20 -4.27
CA TYR A 765 52.28 -37.50 -4.53
C TYR A 765 51.21 -38.47 -5.02
N LEU A 766 51.54 -39.31 -6.01
CA LEU A 766 50.61 -40.30 -6.57
C LEU A 766 50.14 -41.31 -5.50
N ARG A 767 51.04 -41.74 -4.60
CA ARG A 767 50.74 -42.60 -3.44
C ARG A 767 49.72 -41.95 -2.50
N ASN A 768 49.90 -40.68 -2.16
CA ASN A 768 48.99 -39.97 -1.24
C ASN A 768 47.61 -39.74 -1.87
N VAL A 769 47.54 -39.40 -3.16
CA VAL A 769 46.28 -39.30 -3.91
C VAL A 769 45.56 -40.65 -3.93
N ILE A 770 46.24 -41.75 -4.25
CA ILE A 770 45.65 -43.10 -4.26
C ILE A 770 45.10 -43.49 -2.86
N LEU A 771 45.80 -43.14 -1.77
CA LEU A 771 45.33 -43.38 -0.41
C LEU A 771 44.03 -42.61 -0.10
N GLN A 772 43.98 -41.32 -0.40
CA GLN A 772 42.80 -40.47 -0.17
C GLN A 772 41.55 -40.97 -0.92
N PHE A 773 41.74 -41.50 -2.14
CA PHE A 773 40.67 -42.12 -2.93
C PHE A 773 40.24 -43.52 -2.44
N LEU A 774 41.07 -44.22 -1.65
CA LEU A 774 40.72 -45.53 -1.06
C LEU A 774 39.99 -45.40 0.28
N GLU A 775 40.27 -44.32 1.02
CA GLU A 775 39.64 -43.94 2.29
C GLU A 775 38.13 -43.69 2.11
N HIS A 776 37.75 -42.85 1.12
CA HIS A 776 36.35 -42.59 0.79
C HIS A 776 35.79 -43.63 -0.19
N LYS A 777 34.94 -44.55 0.31
CA LYS A 777 34.40 -45.68 -0.47
C LYS A 777 33.70 -45.27 -1.78
N GLU A 778 33.00 -44.13 -1.76
CA GLU A 778 32.21 -43.63 -2.90
C GLU A 778 33.07 -43.03 -4.03
N MET A 779 34.33 -42.66 -3.73
CA MET A 779 35.24 -42.03 -4.71
C MET A 779 36.05 -43.06 -5.51
N ARG A 780 36.04 -44.33 -5.13
CA ARG A 780 36.79 -45.42 -5.78
C ARG A 780 36.47 -45.61 -7.28
N PRO A 781 35.23 -45.47 -7.78
CA PRO A 781 34.96 -45.56 -9.22
C PRO A 781 35.67 -44.47 -10.03
N ASN A 782 35.93 -43.30 -9.42
CA ASN A 782 36.71 -42.23 -10.04
C ASN A 782 38.22 -42.52 -9.98
N LEU A 783 38.71 -43.17 -8.91
CA LEU A 783 40.09 -43.68 -8.88
C LEU A 783 40.35 -44.69 -10.02
N VAL A 784 39.41 -45.58 -10.32
CA VAL A 784 39.53 -46.51 -11.46
C VAL A 784 39.64 -45.76 -12.79
N LYS A 785 38.92 -44.64 -12.98
CA LYS A 785 39.06 -43.79 -14.18
C LYS A 785 40.47 -43.19 -14.26
N VAL A 786 40.94 -42.57 -13.18
CA VAL A 786 42.25 -41.90 -13.12
C VAL A 786 43.39 -42.89 -13.34
N ILE A 787 43.39 -44.03 -12.64
CA ILE A 787 44.40 -45.09 -12.83
C ILE A 787 44.31 -45.70 -14.24
N SER A 788 43.11 -45.85 -14.81
CA SER A 788 42.95 -46.33 -16.19
C SER A 788 43.53 -45.38 -17.25
N ILE A 789 43.57 -44.07 -16.98
CA ILE A 789 44.19 -43.07 -17.86
C ILE A 789 45.71 -43.12 -17.68
N ILE A 790 46.20 -43.05 -16.44
CA ILE A 790 47.65 -43.03 -16.15
C ILE A 790 48.34 -44.34 -16.60
N LEU A 791 47.78 -45.51 -16.26
CA LEU A 791 48.32 -46.82 -16.64
C LEU A 791 47.82 -47.32 -17.99
N HIS A 792 47.11 -46.50 -18.77
CA HIS A 792 46.70 -46.79 -20.14
C HIS A 792 45.95 -48.14 -20.32
N PHE A 793 45.06 -48.49 -19.37
CA PHE A 793 44.27 -49.73 -19.46
C PHE A 793 43.33 -49.70 -20.68
N THR A 794 43.14 -50.86 -21.30
CA THR A 794 42.20 -50.97 -22.43
C THR A 794 40.75 -50.81 -21.97
N PRO A 795 39.82 -50.31 -22.81
CA PRO A 795 38.40 -50.15 -22.47
C PRO A 795 37.63 -51.44 -22.12
N GLN A 796 38.28 -52.61 -22.14
CA GLN A 796 37.74 -53.87 -21.60
C GLN A 796 38.22 -54.10 -20.16
N GLU A 797 39.48 -53.80 -19.86
CA GLU A 797 40.06 -53.88 -18.52
C GLU A 797 39.45 -52.84 -17.57
N THR A 798 39.27 -51.60 -18.03
CA THR A 798 38.59 -50.54 -17.24
C THR A 798 37.18 -50.98 -16.81
N ARG A 799 36.40 -51.57 -17.74
CA ARG A 799 35.05 -52.10 -17.43
C ARG A 799 35.11 -53.29 -16.48
N ARG A 800 36.10 -54.18 -16.62
CA ARG A 800 36.30 -55.33 -15.72
C ARG A 800 36.73 -54.92 -14.31
N LEU A 801 37.40 -53.78 -14.15
CA LEU A 801 37.77 -53.19 -12.86
C LEU A 801 36.59 -52.43 -12.24
N MET A 802 35.85 -51.62 -13.00
CA MET A 802 34.63 -50.95 -12.51
C MET A 802 33.56 -51.93 -12.04
N ALA A 803 33.43 -53.10 -12.67
CA ALA A 803 32.51 -54.16 -12.24
C ALA A 803 32.94 -54.90 -10.94
N LYS A 804 33.95 -54.41 -10.22
CA LYS A 804 34.50 -54.99 -8.98
C LYS A 804 34.72 -53.97 -7.85
N VAL A 805 34.36 -52.70 -8.05
CA VAL A 805 34.69 -51.57 -7.15
C VAL A 805 33.45 -50.91 -6.60
#